data_AF-A0A1H9YDA1-F1
#
_entry.id   AF-A0A1H9YDA1-F1
#
_cell.length_a   1.000
_cell.length_b   1.000
_cell.length_c   1.000
_cell.angle_alpha   90.00
_cell.angle_beta   90.00
_cell.angle_gamma   90.00
#
_symmetry.space_group_name_H-M   'P 1'
#
loop_
_entity.id
_entity.type
_entity.pdbx_description
1 polymer ?
#
loop_
_entity_poly.entity_id
_entity_poly.type
_entity_poly.pdbx_seq_one_letter_code
_entity_poly.pdbx_strand_id
1 'polypeptide(L)'
;MGQHVGIIGKINIKEHGIKAFLKSAEAKPLIEAITQVILQQSDDCYILNYDKETSVLSFFIYYKYATQETLQGEDFKALLSLSSFFTRDTSGYLIGYKDIFNISDDDIIYTYQVDNQQWQFSEIALSKEQSYEVTIQHNEHFKLLSKGKFCKHYSKAHLMMPLLTLVKKHLKAAKHSNHLVTLADASPLNPLLIFGGYYYNGMCVYTTSAILDGIDLATFVQTKYGGADANHIVVDNCVYKTDPTQFKHLFADYYSIPGKVLYYSHIENMLIEIKGACPKSFKDHGLICEDDNAIYFKKQRIEKSLLSSYRIYPDSGNFTKIFMSPEVAYFNNSQIDLRLLDASSIKFVQYLARPTFPDIIEAIDNTGKMILMLDNITQNVSVSRDVNFINQMIASISDASKVDHLSQIDSPKFQNHYKQHKKHSEFFTAILKYFSTSEKRYQANGQLSELQKIIRCYETIKESTYCAPYLYPFVIKAYALLGDNQNSLITIKHAIISGYHEMPTIWKFPCLTTLHSDPTFQKLIHFDEHRIKVNGLYVASLPLIKWLNNLSDDELSAYRKEFFSRHYFPSLEEMRAYRSHSEFKKIHLDDEPIDWEIYIASVQHIISRLFKYGGFDTTAQYDIYAEHESIPIAVHLSDLQMKFTMLHVLGKMSGNLNLLPLFQRIKTLISMIDQQPETQRQASLSSLKSNIVHRILIGDTL
;
A
#
# COMPACT_ATOMS: atom_id res chain seq x y z
N MET A 1 38.92 -36.98 -16.11
CA MET A 1 38.80 -35.85 -15.16
C MET A 1 38.85 -34.57 -15.98
N GLY A 2 37.94 -33.62 -15.76
CA GLY A 2 37.91 -32.37 -16.52
C GLY A 2 39.14 -31.50 -16.25
N GLN A 3 39.69 -30.87 -17.29
CA GLN A 3 40.86 -30.00 -17.28
C GLN A 3 40.46 -28.53 -17.54
N HIS A 4 41.37 -27.60 -17.28
CA HIS A 4 41.20 -26.18 -17.60
C HIS A 4 41.77 -25.91 -18.98
N VAL A 5 40.92 -25.98 -19.99
CA VAL A 5 41.32 -25.84 -21.39
C VAL A 5 40.86 -24.48 -21.93
N GLY A 6 41.50 -24.01 -22.99
CA GLY A 6 41.09 -22.75 -23.61
C GLY A 6 41.61 -22.53 -25.02
N ILE A 7 41.07 -21.49 -25.64
CA ILE A 7 41.39 -21.08 -27.01
C ILE A 7 41.87 -19.63 -26.97
N ILE A 8 43.02 -19.36 -27.59
CA ILE A 8 43.54 -18.00 -27.76
C ILE A 8 43.73 -17.75 -29.25
N GLY A 9 43.22 -16.62 -29.73
CA GLY A 9 43.36 -16.26 -31.14
C GLY A 9 43.49 -14.76 -31.35
N LYS A 10 44.09 -14.41 -32.48
CA LYS A 10 44.26 -13.04 -32.96
C LYS A 10 44.21 -13.04 -34.48
N ILE A 11 43.29 -12.27 -35.05
CA ILE A 11 43.05 -12.23 -36.50
C ILE A 11 42.95 -10.78 -36.97
N ASN A 12 43.74 -10.41 -37.97
CA ASN A 12 43.56 -9.17 -38.71
C ASN A 12 42.42 -9.34 -39.72
N ILE A 13 41.29 -8.69 -39.46
CA ILE A 13 40.08 -8.78 -40.29
C ILE A 13 39.33 -7.44 -40.29
N LYS A 14 38.83 -7.06 -41.46
CA LYS A 14 38.10 -5.79 -41.66
C LYS A 14 36.72 -5.84 -40.96
N GLU A 15 36.27 -4.69 -40.44
CA GLU A 15 35.03 -4.59 -39.65
C GLU A 15 33.79 -5.12 -40.40
N HIS A 16 33.75 -4.93 -41.72
CA HIS A 16 32.65 -5.42 -42.55
C HIS A 16 32.56 -6.97 -42.56
N GLY A 17 33.70 -7.67 -42.56
CA GLY A 17 33.76 -9.13 -42.54
C GLY A 17 33.21 -9.69 -41.23
N ILE A 18 33.60 -9.09 -40.10
CA ILE A 18 33.08 -9.47 -38.77
C ILE A 18 31.56 -9.23 -38.69
N LYS A 19 31.08 -8.07 -39.14
CA LYS A 19 29.64 -7.76 -39.13
C LYS A 19 28.84 -8.70 -40.03
N ALA A 20 29.42 -9.16 -41.14
CA ALA A 20 28.80 -10.14 -42.02
C ALA A 20 28.75 -11.52 -41.36
N PHE A 21 29.85 -11.97 -40.76
CA PHE A 21 29.91 -13.21 -39.98
C PHE A 21 28.85 -13.23 -38.87
N LEU A 22 28.77 -12.19 -38.05
CA LEU A 22 27.81 -12.13 -36.94
C LEU A 22 26.33 -12.15 -37.39
N LYS A 23 26.04 -11.89 -38.67
CA LYS A 23 24.69 -11.97 -39.25
C LYS A 23 24.42 -13.32 -39.94
N SER A 24 25.43 -14.16 -40.08
CA SER A 24 25.38 -15.45 -40.77
C SER A 24 24.81 -16.56 -39.86
N ALA A 25 24.41 -17.68 -40.46
CA ALA A 25 23.91 -18.83 -39.70
C ALA A 25 25.05 -19.52 -38.92
N GLU A 26 26.26 -19.40 -39.43
CA GLU A 26 27.49 -19.99 -38.96
C GLU A 26 27.96 -19.37 -37.63
N ALA A 27 27.57 -18.13 -37.32
CA ALA A 27 27.85 -17.50 -36.04
C ALA A 27 26.88 -17.91 -34.91
N LYS A 28 25.75 -18.54 -35.24
CA LYS A 28 24.70 -18.89 -34.27
C LYS A 28 25.19 -19.81 -33.14
N PRO A 29 25.98 -20.88 -33.39
CA PRO A 29 26.47 -21.74 -32.31
C PRO A 29 27.32 -20.99 -31.29
N LEU A 30 28.16 -20.06 -31.73
CA LEU A 30 28.97 -19.21 -30.84
C LEU A 30 28.08 -18.29 -29.98
N ILE A 31 27.04 -17.69 -30.56
CA ILE A 31 26.09 -16.83 -29.84
C ILE A 31 25.31 -17.63 -28.79
N GLU A 32 24.90 -18.86 -29.12
CA GLU A 32 24.17 -19.76 -28.23
C GLU A 32 25.04 -20.24 -27.08
N ALA A 33 26.30 -20.62 -27.34
CA ALA A 33 27.26 -21.02 -26.30
C ALA A 33 27.47 -19.91 -25.26
N ILE A 34 27.74 -18.67 -25.70
CA ILE A 34 27.87 -17.50 -24.82
C ILE A 34 26.57 -17.25 -24.03
N THR A 35 25.42 -17.40 -24.68
CA THR A 35 24.09 -17.22 -24.04
C THR A 35 23.88 -18.26 -22.92
N GLN A 36 24.22 -19.53 -23.16
CA GLN A 36 24.07 -20.60 -22.17
C GLN A 36 24.97 -20.39 -20.96
N VAL A 37 26.21 -19.99 -21.17
CA VAL A 37 27.17 -19.68 -20.09
C VAL A 37 26.61 -18.60 -19.15
N ILE A 38 25.96 -17.58 -19.71
CA ILE A 38 25.31 -16.50 -18.94
C ILE A 38 24.07 -17.01 -18.21
N LEU A 39 23.21 -17.81 -18.86
CA LEU A 39 21.98 -18.34 -18.28
C LEU A 39 22.25 -19.30 -17.12
N GLN A 40 23.21 -20.21 -17.31
CA GLN A 40 23.57 -21.24 -16.33
C GLN A 40 24.53 -20.73 -15.25
N GLN A 41 24.98 -19.47 -15.36
CA GLN A 41 26.01 -18.90 -14.49
C GLN A 41 27.28 -19.77 -14.43
N SER A 42 27.64 -20.35 -15.59
CA SER A 42 28.85 -21.16 -15.74
C SER A 42 30.09 -20.31 -15.43
N ASP A 43 31.15 -21.00 -15.02
CA ASP A 43 32.46 -20.39 -14.80
C ASP A 43 33.30 -20.32 -16.10
N ASP A 44 32.77 -20.82 -17.21
CA ASP A 44 33.35 -20.63 -18.55
C ASP A 44 33.33 -19.14 -18.94
N CYS A 45 34.25 -18.76 -19.82
CA CYS A 45 34.48 -17.36 -20.16
C CYS A 45 34.75 -17.17 -21.65
N TYR A 46 34.13 -16.14 -22.24
CA TYR A 46 34.27 -15.78 -23.65
C TYR A 46 34.62 -14.30 -23.76
N ILE A 47 35.80 -14.00 -24.26
CA ILE A 47 36.26 -12.63 -24.51
C ILE A 47 36.51 -12.49 -26.00
N LEU A 48 35.77 -11.57 -26.63
CA LEU A 48 35.86 -11.28 -28.05
C LEU A 48 35.94 -9.77 -28.25
N ASN A 49 37.14 -9.28 -28.52
CA ASN A 49 37.43 -7.85 -28.65
C ASN A 49 37.86 -7.52 -30.06
N TYR A 50 37.24 -6.49 -30.64
CA TYR A 50 37.64 -5.96 -31.94
C TYR A 50 38.18 -4.54 -31.79
N ASP A 51 39.46 -4.38 -32.14
CA ASP A 51 40.10 -3.08 -32.24
C ASP A 51 39.93 -2.53 -33.66
N LYS A 52 39.23 -1.39 -33.76
CA LYS A 52 38.94 -0.75 -35.05
C LYS A 52 40.15 -0.04 -35.65
N GLU A 53 41.07 0.43 -34.83
CA GLU A 53 42.25 1.17 -35.30
C GLU A 53 43.25 0.21 -35.94
N THR A 54 43.45 -0.94 -35.30
CA THR A 54 44.38 -1.97 -35.78
C THR A 54 43.73 -3.03 -36.67
N SER A 55 42.39 -3.03 -36.78
CA SER A 55 41.59 -4.06 -37.47
C SER A 55 41.84 -5.48 -36.94
N VAL A 56 42.13 -5.61 -35.65
CA VAL A 56 42.43 -6.89 -35.01
C VAL A 56 41.26 -7.37 -34.18
N LEU A 57 40.88 -8.62 -34.40
CA LEU A 57 39.94 -9.39 -33.59
C LEU A 57 40.72 -10.38 -32.70
N SER A 58 40.59 -10.20 -31.38
CA SER A 58 41.19 -11.07 -30.38
C SER A 58 40.14 -11.95 -29.72
N PHE A 59 40.48 -13.23 -29.54
CA PHE A 59 39.65 -14.24 -28.88
C PHE A 59 40.37 -14.81 -27.67
N PHE A 60 39.64 -14.94 -26.58
CA PHE A 60 40.04 -15.75 -25.44
C PHE A 60 38.82 -16.50 -24.93
N ILE A 61 38.85 -17.82 -25.04
CA ILE A 61 37.79 -18.70 -24.54
C ILE A 61 38.39 -19.63 -23.50
N TYR A 62 37.74 -19.72 -22.35
CA TYR A 62 38.16 -20.54 -21.23
C TYR A 62 37.01 -21.47 -20.83
N TYR A 63 37.32 -22.75 -20.69
CA TYR A 63 36.36 -23.77 -20.27
C TYR A 63 36.83 -24.40 -18.95
N LYS A 64 35.97 -24.40 -17.94
CA LYS A 64 36.27 -24.98 -16.63
C LYS A 64 35.85 -26.45 -16.59
N TYR A 65 36.77 -27.34 -16.23
CA TYR A 65 36.54 -28.79 -16.16
C TYR A 65 36.08 -29.44 -17.48
N ALA A 66 36.65 -29.01 -18.60
CA ALA A 66 36.35 -29.51 -19.93
C ALA A 66 37.32 -30.62 -20.39
N THR A 67 36.97 -31.30 -21.49
CA THR A 67 37.84 -32.29 -22.12
C THR A 67 38.55 -31.67 -23.32
N GLN A 68 39.57 -32.34 -23.84
CA GLN A 68 40.21 -31.94 -25.10
C GLN A 68 39.21 -31.86 -26.26
N GLU A 69 38.19 -32.71 -26.27
CA GLU A 69 37.12 -32.71 -27.27
C GLU A 69 36.27 -31.41 -27.22
N THR A 70 36.16 -30.77 -26.04
CA THR A 70 35.46 -29.50 -25.89
C THR A 70 36.09 -28.39 -26.74
N LEU A 71 37.41 -28.42 -26.95
CA LEU A 71 38.12 -27.47 -27.80
C LEU A 71 37.80 -27.63 -29.30
N GLN A 72 37.04 -28.64 -29.69
CA GLN A 72 36.56 -28.89 -31.06
C GLN A 72 35.02 -28.80 -31.17
N GLY A 73 34.37 -28.14 -30.20
CA GLY A 73 32.94 -27.93 -30.14
C GLY A 73 32.35 -27.07 -31.27
N GLU A 74 31.03 -26.91 -31.27
CA GLU A 74 30.31 -26.15 -32.30
C GLU A 74 30.63 -24.65 -32.31
N ASP A 75 30.97 -24.08 -31.16
CA ASP A 75 31.47 -22.71 -31.02
C ASP A 75 32.87 -22.53 -31.62
N PHE A 76 33.76 -23.52 -31.47
CA PHE A 76 35.03 -23.56 -32.17
C PHE A 76 34.84 -23.69 -33.69
N LYS A 77 33.94 -24.57 -34.16
CA LYS A 77 33.61 -24.68 -35.59
C LYS A 77 33.06 -23.37 -36.16
N ALA A 78 32.24 -22.66 -35.38
CA ALA A 78 31.79 -21.32 -35.72
C ALA A 78 32.96 -20.34 -35.89
N LEU A 79 34.00 -20.40 -35.05
CA LEU A 79 35.21 -19.59 -35.26
C LEU A 79 35.96 -19.97 -36.54
N LEU A 80 36.05 -21.26 -36.89
CA LEU A 80 36.67 -21.68 -38.15
C LEU A 80 35.90 -21.17 -39.38
N SER A 81 34.58 -21.03 -39.29
CA SER A 81 33.77 -20.52 -40.40
C SER A 81 34.04 -19.04 -40.75
N LEU A 82 34.76 -18.29 -39.88
CA LEU A 82 35.24 -16.94 -40.18
C LEU A 82 36.04 -16.86 -41.48
N SER A 83 36.66 -17.97 -41.90
CA SER A 83 37.39 -18.08 -43.17
C SER A 83 36.57 -17.65 -44.39
N SER A 84 35.25 -17.85 -44.36
CA SER A 84 34.33 -17.41 -45.42
C SER A 84 34.26 -15.89 -45.60
N PHE A 85 34.79 -15.14 -44.63
CA PHE A 85 34.80 -13.68 -44.59
C PHE A 85 36.23 -13.10 -44.63
N PHE A 86 37.23 -13.94 -44.89
CA PHE A 86 38.62 -13.50 -45.02
C PHE A 86 38.84 -12.79 -46.34
N THR A 87 39.79 -11.86 -46.32
CA THR A 87 40.29 -11.16 -47.51
C THR A 87 41.75 -11.53 -47.73
N ARG A 88 42.33 -11.18 -48.88
CA ARG A 88 43.74 -11.46 -49.19
C ARG A 88 44.72 -10.91 -48.13
N ASP A 89 44.34 -9.85 -47.43
CA ASP A 89 45.17 -9.20 -46.40
C ASP A 89 44.94 -9.78 -44.99
N THR A 90 44.03 -10.76 -44.85
CA THR A 90 43.72 -11.36 -43.56
C THR A 90 44.85 -12.29 -43.14
N SER A 91 45.37 -12.07 -41.94
CA SER A 91 46.37 -12.91 -41.29
C SER A 91 45.99 -13.13 -39.83
N GLY A 92 46.51 -14.19 -39.22
CA GLY A 92 46.21 -14.46 -37.82
C GLY A 92 46.41 -15.91 -37.43
N TYR A 93 46.08 -16.21 -36.18
CA TYR A 93 46.19 -17.54 -35.60
C TYR A 93 45.06 -17.81 -34.60
N LEU A 94 44.85 -19.10 -34.34
CA LEU A 94 43.99 -19.62 -33.30
C LEU A 94 44.65 -20.87 -32.71
N ILE A 95 44.85 -20.89 -31.40
CA ILE A 95 45.59 -21.93 -30.69
C ILE A 95 44.71 -22.51 -29.58
N GLY A 96 44.67 -23.84 -29.47
CA GLY A 96 44.00 -24.57 -28.40
C GLY A 96 45.00 -25.07 -27.36
N TYR A 97 44.74 -24.81 -26.08
CA TYR A 97 45.60 -25.19 -24.96
C TYR A 97 44.94 -26.21 -24.05
N LYS A 98 45.73 -27.20 -23.62
CA LYS A 98 45.35 -28.25 -22.66
C LYS A 98 45.35 -27.78 -21.21
N ASP A 99 46.28 -26.88 -20.89
CA ASP A 99 46.30 -26.13 -19.64
C ASP A 99 46.42 -24.64 -19.95
N ILE A 100 45.27 -23.96 -19.92
CA ILE A 100 45.21 -22.52 -20.18
C ILE A 100 45.79 -21.69 -19.01
N PHE A 101 46.03 -22.28 -17.83
CA PHE A 101 46.68 -21.57 -16.72
C PHE A 101 48.21 -21.48 -16.88
N ASN A 102 48.79 -22.51 -17.48
CA ASN A 102 50.23 -22.62 -17.70
C ASN A 102 50.50 -22.70 -19.20
N ILE A 103 50.55 -21.56 -19.87
CA ILE A 103 50.84 -21.52 -21.31
C ILE A 103 52.28 -21.96 -21.54
N SER A 104 52.43 -23.18 -22.05
CA SER A 104 53.67 -23.74 -22.57
C SER A 104 53.44 -24.28 -23.98
N ASP A 105 54.51 -24.39 -24.77
CA ASP A 105 54.41 -25.00 -26.11
C ASP A 105 54.02 -26.48 -26.03
N ASP A 106 54.35 -27.17 -24.92
CA ASP A 106 54.00 -28.58 -24.66
C ASP A 106 52.50 -28.77 -24.38
N ASP A 107 51.79 -27.70 -24.02
CA ASP A 107 50.35 -27.72 -23.74
C ASP A 107 49.49 -27.33 -24.95
N ILE A 108 50.11 -27.03 -26.10
CA ILE A 108 49.40 -26.74 -27.35
C ILE A 108 48.83 -28.03 -27.93
N ILE A 109 47.51 -28.04 -28.15
CA ILE A 109 46.79 -29.16 -28.76
C ILE A 109 46.68 -28.99 -30.27
N TYR A 110 46.44 -27.76 -30.72
CA TYR A 110 46.38 -27.41 -32.13
C TYR A 110 46.75 -25.95 -32.34
N THR A 111 47.27 -25.67 -33.53
CA THR A 111 47.46 -24.31 -34.04
C THR A 111 46.86 -24.22 -35.43
N TYR A 112 45.99 -23.25 -35.63
CA TYR A 112 45.50 -22.86 -36.94
C TYR A 112 46.10 -21.50 -37.30
N GLN A 113 46.59 -21.36 -38.53
CA GLN A 113 47.04 -20.09 -39.08
C GLN A 113 46.22 -19.75 -40.32
N VAL A 114 46.04 -18.46 -40.56
CA VAL A 114 45.38 -17.98 -41.78
C VAL A 114 46.40 -18.00 -42.92
N ASP A 115 46.20 -18.88 -43.89
CA ASP A 115 46.94 -18.91 -45.16
C ASP A 115 45.95 -19.06 -46.33
N ASN A 116 46.20 -18.33 -47.41
CA ASN A 116 45.36 -18.33 -48.62
C ASN A 116 43.85 -18.15 -48.33
N GLN A 117 43.50 -17.26 -47.39
CA GLN A 117 42.12 -16.97 -46.96
C GLN A 117 41.40 -18.17 -46.30
N GLN A 118 42.13 -19.20 -45.87
CA GLN A 118 41.59 -20.32 -45.14
C GLN A 118 42.37 -20.56 -43.84
N TRP A 119 41.74 -21.28 -42.92
CA TRP A 119 42.46 -21.84 -41.79
C TRP A 119 43.25 -23.05 -42.24
N GLN A 120 44.56 -23.01 -42.05
CA GLN A 120 45.42 -24.17 -42.23
C GLN A 120 45.92 -24.63 -40.86
N PHE A 121 45.77 -25.94 -40.62
CA PHE A 121 46.38 -26.57 -39.47
C PHE A 121 47.90 -26.49 -39.62
N SER A 122 48.58 -26.04 -38.57
CA SER A 122 50.03 -25.88 -38.53
C SER A 122 50.60 -26.69 -37.38
N GLU A 123 51.56 -27.56 -37.69
CA GLU A 123 52.38 -28.27 -36.70
C GLU A 123 53.54 -27.39 -36.17
N ILE A 124 53.69 -26.18 -36.71
CA ILE A 124 54.82 -25.30 -36.43
C ILE A 124 54.60 -24.57 -35.09
N ALA A 125 55.61 -24.64 -34.22
CA ALA A 125 55.66 -23.84 -32.99
C ALA A 125 55.50 -22.34 -33.31
N LEU A 126 54.79 -21.62 -32.44
CA LEU A 126 54.60 -20.19 -32.59
C LEU A 126 55.95 -19.47 -32.74
N SER A 127 56.03 -18.46 -33.60
CA SER A 127 57.20 -17.59 -33.62
C SER A 127 57.39 -16.94 -32.24
N LYS A 128 58.62 -16.61 -31.85
CA LYS A 128 58.89 -15.97 -30.54
C LYS A 128 58.03 -14.74 -30.28
N GLU A 129 57.74 -13.98 -31.33
CA GLU A 129 56.87 -12.80 -31.30
C GLU A 129 55.42 -13.19 -31.02
N GLN A 130 54.89 -14.20 -31.72
CA GLN A 130 53.54 -14.72 -31.48
C GLN A 130 53.40 -15.33 -30.08
N SER A 131 54.38 -16.09 -29.58
CA SER A 131 54.36 -16.62 -28.21
C SER A 131 54.34 -15.51 -27.17
N TYR A 132 55.09 -14.43 -27.39
CA TYR A 132 55.06 -13.25 -26.53
C TYR A 132 53.69 -12.54 -26.56
N GLU A 133 53.10 -12.36 -27.74
CA GLU A 133 51.76 -11.76 -27.88
C GLU A 133 50.68 -12.60 -27.19
N VAL A 134 50.70 -13.92 -27.37
CA VAL A 134 49.80 -14.86 -26.69
C VAL A 134 49.95 -14.76 -25.18
N THR A 135 51.18 -14.65 -24.67
CA THR A 135 51.46 -14.52 -23.24
C THR A 135 50.91 -13.21 -22.66
N ILE A 136 51.03 -12.10 -23.39
CA ILE A 136 50.44 -10.81 -22.98
C ILE A 136 48.92 -10.92 -22.94
N GLN A 137 48.31 -11.37 -24.03
CA GLN A 137 46.85 -11.50 -24.17
C GLN A 137 46.29 -12.44 -23.09
N HIS A 138 46.95 -13.56 -22.83
CA HIS A 138 46.64 -14.44 -21.73
C HIS A 138 46.69 -13.71 -20.39
N ASN A 139 47.81 -13.07 -20.04
CA ASN A 139 47.97 -12.41 -18.74
C ASN A 139 46.96 -11.27 -18.51
N GLU A 140 46.58 -10.54 -19.54
CA GLU A 140 45.55 -9.49 -19.46
C GLU A 140 44.16 -10.07 -19.22
N HIS A 141 43.80 -11.12 -19.96
CA HIS A 141 42.49 -11.75 -19.84
C HIS A 141 42.35 -12.66 -18.62
N PHE A 142 43.45 -13.26 -18.18
CA PHE A 142 43.52 -14.09 -16.98
C PHE A 142 43.24 -13.30 -15.70
N LYS A 143 43.74 -12.05 -15.63
CA LYS A 143 43.42 -11.11 -14.53
C LYS A 143 41.92 -10.78 -14.42
N LEU A 144 41.12 -11.05 -15.45
CA LEU A 144 39.67 -10.88 -15.41
C LEU A 144 38.98 -12.10 -14.78
N LEU A 145 39.51 -13.32 -14.99
CA LEU A 145 39.01 -14.55 -14.37
C LEU A 145 39.18 -14.53 -12.84
N SER A 146 40.26 -13.92 -12.33
CA SER A 146 40.53 -13.81 -10.89
C SER A 146 39.66 -12.77 -10.15
N LYS A 147 38.92 -11.91 -10.86
CA LYS A 147 38.05 -10.87 -10.28
C LYS A 147 36.60 -11.32 -10.05
N GLY A 148 36.24 -12.55 -10.41
CA GLY A 148 34.90 -13.13 -10.20
C GLY A 148 34.33 -13.82 -11.45
N LYS A 149 33.13 -14.42 -11.34
CA LYS A 149 32.49 -15.17 -12.44
C LYS A 149 32.23 -14.27 -13.67
N PHE A 150 32.63 -14.72 -14.86
CA PHE A 150 32.41 -14.04 -16.15
C PHE A 150 30.96 -13.59 -16.37
N CYS A 151 29.98 -14.43 -15.99
CA CYS A 151 28.55 -14.14 -16.07
C CYS A 151 28.10 -12.87 -15.31
N LYS A 152 28.86 -12.39 -14.32
CA LYS A 152 28.57 -11.16 -13.56
C LYS A 152 29.09 -9.89 -14.25
N HIS A 153 29.97 -10.03 -15.24
CA HIS A 153 30.70 -8.89 -15.84
C HIS A 153 30.64 -8.82 -17.38
N TYR A 154 29.94 -9.74 -18.06
CA TYR A 154 29.83 -9.77 -19.54
C TYR A 154 29.30 -8.46 -20.18
N SER A 155 28.59 -7.63 -19.42
CA SER A 155 28.05 -6.34 -19.88
C SER A 155 29.08 -5.20 -19.91
N LYS A 156 30.27 -5.39 -19.34
CA LYS A 156 31.37 -4.41 -19.31
C LYS A 156 32.48 -4.88 -20.25
N ALA A 157 32.59 -4.25 -21.43
CA ALA A 157 33.76 -4.25 -22.33
C ALA A 157 34.35 -5.59 -22.88
N HIS A 158 33.86 -6.78 -22.53
CA HIS A 158 34.49 -8.05 -22.92
C HIS A 158 33.95 -8.72 -24.20
N LEU A 159 32.83 -8.22 -24.71
CA LEU A 159 32.28 -8.60 -26.01
C LEU A 159 32.15 -7.35 -26.88
N MET A 160 32.53 -7.47 -28.14
CA MET A 160 32.28 -6.41 -29.11
C MET A 160 30.78 -6.05 -29.19
N MET A 161 30.47 -4.76 -29.32
CA MET A 161 29.09 -4.25 -29.26
C MET A 161 28.09 -4.96 -30.19
N PRO A 162 28.42 -5.32 -31.45
CA PRO A 162 27.49 -6.06 -32.31
C PRO A 162 27.14 -7.45 -31.76
N LEU A 163 28.13 -8.20 -31.28
CA LEU A 163 27.93 -9.51 -30.66
C LEU A 163 27.15 -9.40 -29.35
N LEU A 164 27.45 -8.41 -28.51
CA LEU A 164 26.72 -8.15 -27.28
C LEU A 164 25.22 -7.89 -27.53
N THR A 165 24.88 -7.15 -28.59
CA THR A 165 23.49 -6.90 -28.98
C THR A 165 22.78 -8.20 -29.39
N LEU A 166 23.44 -9.07 -30.14
CA LEU A 166 22.89 -10.37 -30.56
C LEU A 166 22.70 -11.32 -29.37
N VAL A 167 23.70 -11.41 -28.47
CA VAL A 167 23.62 -12.17 -27.22
C VAL A 167 22.48 -11.66 -26.34
N LYS A 168 22.30 -10.33 -26.19
CA LYS A 168 21.15 -9.76 -25.46
C LYS A 168 19.80 -10.15 -26.08
N LYS A 169 19.71 -10.16 -27.41
CA LYS A 169 18.49 -10.60 -28.13
C LYS A 169 18.20 -12.07 -27.88
N HIS A 170 19.22 -12.94 -27.98
CA HIS A 170 19.09 -14.37 -27.69
C HIS A 170 18.77 -14.65 -26.21
N LEU A 171 19.41 -13.95 -25.27
CA LEU A 171 19.09 -14.03 -23.84
C LEU A 171 17.64 -13.67 -23.54
N LYS A 172 17.11 -12.62 -24.19
CA LYS A 172 15.71 -12.23 -24.03
C LYS A 172 14.76 -13.32 -24.52
N ALA A 173 15.05 -13.92 -25.69
CA ALA A 173 14.27 -15.01 -26.25
C ALA A 173 14.36 -16.29 -25.38
N ALA A 174 15.55 -16.69 -24.95
CA ALA A 174 15.76 -17.89 -24.14
C ALA A 174 15.14 -17.77 -22.73
N LYS A 175 15.26 -16.60 -22.09
CA LYS A 175 14.54 -16.33 -20.81
C LYS A 175 13.04 -16.42 -20.99
N HIS A 176 12.51 -15.93 -22.11
CA HIS A 176 11.11 -16.01 -22.43
C HIS A 176 10.64 -17.47 -22.64
N SER A 177 11.41 -18.29 -23.37
CA SER A 177 11.13 -19.72 -23.53
C SER A 177 11.18 -20.50 -22.21
N ASN A 178 12.19 -20.28 -21.36
CA ASN A 178 12.28 -20.91 -20.04
C ASN A 178 11.14 -20.46 -19.10
N HIS A 179 10.69 -19.21 -19.24
CA HIS A 179 9.54 -18.70 -18.52
C HIS A 179 8.25 -19.44 -18.92
N LEU A 180 8.03 -19.71 -20.21
CA LEU A 180 6.87 -20.47 -20.67
C LEU A 180 6.84 -21.92 -20.17
N VAL A 181 8.01 -22.58 -20.08
CA VAL A 181 8.11 -23.94 -19.51
C VAL A 181 7.78 -23.95 -18.02
N THR A 182 8.26 -22.95 -17.27
CA THR A 182 7.93 -22.84 -15.83
C THR A 182 6.46 -22.49 -15.60
N LEU A 183 5.83 -21.70 -16.47
CA LEU A 183 4.41 -21.36 -16.36
C LEU A 183 3.46 -22.57 -16.45
N ALA A 184 3.89 -23.68 -17.06
CA ALA A 184 3.11 -24.92 -17.11
C ALA A 184 2.94 -25.59 -15.73
N ASP A 185 3.83 -25.29 -14.78
CA ASP A 185 3.77 -25.83 -13.41
C ASP A 185 2.93 -24.95 -12.46
N ALA A 186 2.42 -23.81 -12.95
CA ALA A 186 1.61 -22.91 -12.13
C ALA A 186 0.26 -23.53 -11.78
N SER A 187 -0.15 -23.37 -10.52
CA SER A 187 -1.48 -23.77 -10.04
C SER A 187 -2.03 -22.76 -9.04
N PRO A 188 -3.33 -22.81 -8.69
CA PRO A 188 -3.89 -21.94 -7.65
C PRO A 188 -3.20 -22.08 -6.29
N LEU A 189 -2.63 -23.26 -5.99
CA LEU A 189 -1.89 -23.52 -4.75
C LEU A 189 -0.43 -23.10 -4.82
N ASN A 190 0.16 -23.10 -6.02
CA ASN A 190 1.54 -22.70 -6.28
C ASN A 190 1.56 -21.69 -7.44
N PRO A 191 1.15 -20.44 -7.19
CA PRO A 191 1.19 -19.42 -8.22
C PRO A 191 2.64 -18.99 -8.49
N LEU A 192 2.92 -18.68 -9.75
CA LEU A 192 4.24 -18.24 -10.18
C LEU A 192 4.26 -16.74 -10.38
N LEU A 193 5.28 -16.09 -9.83
CA LEU A 193 5.55 -14.68 -10.11
C LEU A 193 6.06 -14.55 -11.56
N ILE A 194 5.37 -13.75 -12.36
CA ILE A 194 5.75 -13.42 -13.73
C ILE A 194 6.83 -12.33 -13.71
N PHE A 195 6.46 -11.13 -13.24
CA PHE A 195 7.33 -9.96 -13.02
C PHE A 195 6.55 -8.90 -12.24
N GLY A 196 7.23 -7.91 -11.63
CA GLY A 196 6.60 -6.64 -11.22
C GLY A 196 5.32 -6.72 -10.37
N GLY A 197 5.11 -7.80 -9.60
CA GLY A 197 3.89 -8.03 -8.81
C GLY A 197 2.72 -8.68 -9.57
N TYR A 198 2.97 -9.15 -10.81
CA TYR A 198 2.05 -9.97 -11.61
C TYR A 198 2.36 -11.44 -11.40
N TYR A 199 1.31 -12.23 -11.16
CA TYR A 199 1.36 -13.66 -10.88
C TYR A 199 0.50 -14.42 -11.87
N TYR A 200 0.84 -15.68 -12.09
CA TYR A 200 0.04 -16.63 -12.87
C TYR A 200 -0.26 -17.85 -12.01
N ASN A 201 -1.52 -18.26 -11.95
CA ASN A 201 -1.96 -19.40 -11.13
C ASN A 201 -2.34 -20.63 -11.96
N GLY A 202 -1.94 -20.72 -13.23
CA GLY A 202 -2.35 -21.81 -14.13
C GLY A 202 -3.68 -21.57 -14.85
N MET A 203 -4.43 -20.53 -14.49
CA MET A 203 -5.70 -20.17 -15.14
C MET A 203 -5.69 -18.75 -15.67
N CYS A 204 -5.24 -17.78 -14.87
CA CYS A 204 -5.24 -16.37 -15.23
C CYS A 204 -4.03 -15.62 -14.67
N VAL A 205 -3.75 -14.47 -15.28
CA VAL A 205 -2.80 -13.49 -14.74
C VAL A 205 -3.51 -12.64 -13.70
N TYR A 206 -2.87 -12.36 -12.59
CA TYR A 206 -3.43 -11.53 -11.53
C TYR A 206 -2.35 -10.71 -10.82
N THR A 207 -2.75 -9.64 -10.14
CA THR A 207 -1.92 -8.92 -9.18
C THR A 207 -2.45 -9.17 -7.77
N THR A 208 -1.80 -8.62 -6.75
CA THR A 208 -2.35 -8.63 -5.38
C THR A 208 -3.73 -7.96 -5.26
N SER A 209 -4.17 -7.26 -6.30
CA SER A 209 -5.29 -6.33 -6.26
C SER A 209 -6.35 -6.57 -7.35
N ALA A 210 -6.05 -7.30 -8.43
CA ALA A 210 -7.04 -7.66 -9.45
C ALA A 210 -6.69 -8.94 -10.22
N ILE A 211 -7.72 -9.56 -10.79
CA ILE A 211 -7.58 -10.57 -11.84
C ILE A 211 -7.55 -9.85 -13.18
N LEU A 212 -6.57 -10.20 -14.02
CA LEU A 212 -6.32 -9.57 -15.30
C LEU A 212 -6.77 -10.48 -16.43
N ASP A 213 -8.06 -10.41 -16.73
CA ASP A 213 -8.67 -11.25 -17.72
C ASP A 213 -8.25 -10.88 -19.16
N GLY A 214 -8.18 -11.88 -20.03
CA GLY A 214 -7.83 -11.71 -21.44
C GLY A 214 -6.34 -11.47 -21.74
N ILE A 215 -5.46 -11.47 -20.71
CA ILE A 215 -4.02 -11.29 -20.91
C ILE A 215 -3.41 -12.52 -21.59
N ASP A 216 -2.77 -12.30 -22.74
CA ASP A 216 -1.94 -13.29 -23.41
C ASP A 216 -0.59 -13.41 -22.69
N LEU A 217 -0.53 -14.41 -21.82
CA LEU A 217 0.66 -14.77 -21.06
C LEU A 217 1.89 -15.01 -21.95
N ALA A 218 1.71 -15.48 -23.18
CA ALA A 218 2.81 -15.76 -24.10
C ALA A 218 3.49 -14.49 -24.60
N THR A 219 2.84 -13.33 -24.54
CA THR A 219 3.43 -12.05 -24.96
C THR A 219 3.49 -11.02 -23.85
N PHE A 220 3.02 -11.38 -22.65
CA PHE A 220 2.95 -10.49 -21.50
C PHE A 220 4.34 -10.09 -21.00
N VAL A 221 4.59 -8.78 -20.94
CA VAL A 221 5.86 -8.17 -20.54
C VAL A 221 5.65 -6.96 -19.63
N GLN A 222 6.63 -6.70 -18.76
CA GLN A 222 6.62 -5.51 -17.93
C GLN A 222 6.87 -4.25 -18.75
N THR A 223 6.08 -3.21 -18.50
CA THR A 223 6.20 -1.88 -19.11
C THR A 223 6.37 -0.81 -18.03
N LYS A 224 6.56 0.46 -18.44
CA LYS A 224 6.68 1.59 -17.49
C LYS A 224 5.37 1.91 -16.77
N TYR A 225 4.23 1.51 -17.34
CA TYR A 225 2.89 1.79 -16.82
C TYR A 225 2.21 0.56 -16.20
N GLY A 226 2.89 -0.59 -16.19
CA GLY A 226 2.35 -1.85 -15.66
C GLY A 226 2.84 -3.05 -16.46
N GLY A 227 1.91 -3.77 -17.07
CA GLY A 227 2.17 -4.87 -17.99
C GLY A 227 1.53 -4.61 -19.35
N ALA A 228 1.96 -5.34 -20.38
CA ALA A 228 1.30 -5.38 -21.67
C ALA A 228 1.56 -6.71 -22.37
N ASP A 229 0.56 -7.21 -23.09
CA ASP A 229 0.71 -8.32 -24.03
C ASP A 229 0.63 -7.78 -25.48
N ALA A 230 0.41 -8.61 -26.49
CA ALA A 230 0.29 -8.16 -27.89
C ALA A 230 -0.88 -7.18 -28.18
N ASN A 231 -1.99 -7.29 -27.45
CA ASN A 231 -3.27 -6.61 -27.73
C ASN A 231 -3.87 -5.87 -26.52
N HIS A 232 -3.26 -5.99 -25.35
CA HIS A 232 -3.74 -5.44 -24.11
C HIS A 232 -2.62 -4.75 -23.35
N ILE A 233 -3.03 -3.75 -22.59
CA ILE A 233 -2.21 -3.11 -21.58
C ILE A 233 -2.87 -3.29 -20.22
N VAL A 234 -2.04 -3.22 -19.18
CA VAL A 234 -2.50 -3.17 -17.79
C VAL A 234 -2.11 -1.83 -17.21
N VAL A 235 -3.11 -1.06 -16.77
CA VAL A 235 -2.94 0.23 -16.12
C VAL A 235 -3.75 0.20 -14.83
N ASP A 236 -3.07 0.42 -13.71
CA ASP A 236 -3.62 0.38 -12.35
C ASP A 236 -4.56 -0.82 -12.13
N ASN A 237 -4.03 -2.02 -12.38
CA ASN A 237 -4.72 -3.31 -12.24
C ASN A 237 -5.95 -3.52 -13.15
N CYS A 238 -6.17 -2.67 -14.15
CA CYS A 238 -7.22 -2.82 -15.14
C CYS A 238 -6.66 -3.18 -16.51
N VAL A 239 -7.31 -4.11 -17.21
CA VAL A 239 -6.93 -4.55 -18.56
C VAL A 239 -7.67 -3.72 -19.60
N TYR A 240 -6.92 -3.18 -20.56
CA TYR A 240 -7.49 -2.42 -21.68
C TYR A 240 -7.01 -2.98 -23.01
N LYS A 241 -7.94 -3.22 -23.92
CA LYS A 241 -7.64 -3.65 -25.28
C LYS A 241 -7.14 -2.47 -26.13
N THR A 242 -5.86 -2.49 -26.47
CA THR A 242 -5.21 -1.47 -27.32
C THR A 242 -3.87 -1.99 -27.81
N ASP A 243 -3.35 -1.41 -28.90
CA ASP A 243 -1.98 -1.65 -29.34
C ASP A 243 -0.97 -1.03 -28.33
N PRO A 244 -0.19 -1.85 -27.61
CA PRO A 244 0.76 -1.35 -26.61
C PRO A 244 1.90 -0.52 -27.20
N THR A 245 2.20 -0.69 -28.50
CA THR A 245 3.26 0.08 -29.18
C THR A 245 2.87 1.54 -29.36
N GLN A 246 1.57 1.82 -29.40
CA GLN A 246 1.00 3.13 -29.57
C GLN A 246 0.61 3.79 -28.25
N PHE A 247 0.48 3.00 -27.18
CA PHE A 247 0.14 3.47 -25.85
C PHE A 247 1.35 4.06 -25.12
N LYS A 248 1.24 5.31 -24.67
CA LYS A 248 2.32 6.02 -23.98
C LYS A 248 1.83 6.60 -22.67
N HIS A 249 2.58 6.34 -21.60
CA HIS A 249 2.45 7.08 -20.35
C HIS A 249 3.00 8.50 -20.54
N LEU A 250 2.21 9.51 -20.18
CA LEU A 250 2.62 10.91 -20.26
C LEU A 250 3.22 11.33 -18.91
N PHE A 251 2.41 11.33 -17.85
CA PHE A 251 2.75 11.69 -16.49
C PHE A 251 1.59 11.34 -15.54
N ALA A 252 1.88 11.06 -14.27
CA ALA A 252 0.87 10.73 -13.25
C ALA A 252 -0.18 9.73 -13.78
N ASP A 253 -1.47 10.08 -13.71
CA ASP A 253 -2.61 9.29 -14.17
C ASP A 253 -2.99 9.54 -15.64
N TYR A 254 -2.12 10.18 -16.43
CA TYR A 254 -2.39 10.55 -17.83
C TYR A 254 -1.60 9.70 -18.82
N TYR A 255 -2.29 9.32 -19.89
CA TYR A 255 -1.81 8.42 -20.93
C TYR A 255 -2.22 8.94 -22.30
N SER A 256 -1.62 8.42 -23.35
CA SER A 256 -1.99 8.74 -24.73
C SER A 256 -2.00 7.52 -25.63
N ILE A 257 -2.91 7.57 -26.58
CA ILE A 257 -2.97 6.74 -27.78
C ILE A 257 -3.06 7.69 -28.99
N PRO A 258 -2.90 7.21 -30.24
CA PRO A 258 -2.94 8.10 -31.40
C PRO A 258 -4.21 8.93 -31.46
N GLY A 259 -4.03 10.25 -31.40
CA GLY A 259 -5.11 11.23 -31.46
C GLY A 259 -5.89 11.46 -30.16
N LYS A 260 -5.56 10.78 -29.04
CA LYS A 260 -6.32 10.90 -27.79
C LYS A 260 -5.44 10.96 -26.56
N VAL A 261 -5.85 11.77 -25.58
CA VAL A 261 -5.33 11.75 -24.22
C VAL A 261 -6.34 11.05 -23.33
N LEU A 262 -5.86 10.15 -22.48
CA LEU A 262 -6.65 9.39 -21.54
C LEU A 262 -6.23 9.78 -20.12
N TYR A 263 -7.18 9.84 -19.21
CA TYR A 263 -6.95 9.98 -17.77
C TYR A 263 -7.53 8.78 -17.04
N TYR A 264 -6.80 8.25 -16.07
CA TYR A 264 -7.28 7.17 -15.25
C TYR A 264 -8.16 7.69 -14.09
N SER A 265 -9.44 7.33 -14.10
CA SER A 265 -10.40 7.73 -13.06
C SER A 265 -10.36 6.76 -11.89
N HIS A 266 -9.81 7.21 -10.76
CA HIS A 266 -9.84 6.46 -9.49
C HIS A 266 -11.25 6.20 -8.96
N ILE A 267 -12.26 6.95 -9.42
CA ILE A 267 -13.66 6.70 -9.04
C ILE A 267 -14.25 5.60 -9.94
N GLU A 268 -14.06 5.72 -11.25
CA GLU A 268 -14.74 4.85 -12.24
C GLU A 268 -13.93 3.59 -12.59
N ASN A 269 -12.67 3.49 -12.14
CA ASN A 269 -11.79 2.36 -12.43
C ASN A 269 -11.56 2.12 -13.92
N MET A 270 -11.47 3.22 -14.67
CA MET A 270 -11.32 3.16 -16.11
C MET A 270 -10.51 4.33 -16.65
N LEU A 271 -9.85 4.10 -17.79
CA LEU A 271 -9.29 5.16 -18.62
C LEU A 271 -10.43 5.90 -19.32
N ILE A 272 -10.50 7.20 -19.08
CA ILE A 272 -11.49 8.11 -19.67
C ILE A 272 -10.78 9.00 -20.67
N GLU A 273 -11.34 9.09 -21.87
CA GLU A 273 -10.87 10.03 -22.87
C GLU A 273 -11.13 11.48 -22.44
N ILE A 274 -10.08 12.30 -22.47
CA ILE A 274 -10.22 13.75 -22.34
C ILE A 274 -10.54 14.30 -23.72
N LYS A 275 -11.84 14.47 -23.98
CA LYS A 275 -12.34 14.95 -25.27
C LYS A 275 -11.69 16.28 -25.65
N GLY A 276 -11.14 16.34 -26.86
CA GLY A 276 -10.52 17.55 -27.41
C GLY A 276 -9.07 17.79 -26.96
N ALA A 277 -8.48 16.92 -26.15
CA ALA A 277 -7.09 17.04 -25.73
C ALA A 277 -6.11 16.64 -26.83
N CYS A 278 -5.09 17.46 -27.03
CA CYS A 278 -4.04 17.23 -28.01
C CYS A 278 -2.83 16.52 -27.36
N PRO A 279 -2.56 15.24 -27.69
CA PRO A 279 -1.48 14.49 -27.05
C PRO A 279 -0.08 15.07 -27.27
N LYS A 280 0.13 15.83 -28.36
CA LYS A 280 1.44 16.38 -28.72
C LYS A 280 1.86 17.56 -27.82
N SER A 281 0.89 18.33 -27.35
CA SER A 281 1.10 19.56 -26.60
C SER A 281 0.66 19.46 -25.14
N PHE A 282 0.16 18.30 -24.70
CA PHE A 282 -0.39 18.09 -23.36
C PHE A 282 0.71 18.13 -22.28
N LYS A 283 0.54 18.99 -21.27
CA LYS A 283 1.50 19.25 -20.19
C LYS A 283 0.82 19.23 -18.82
N ASP A 284 1.56 18.81 -17.80
CA ASP A 284 1.13 18.84 -16.40
C ASP A 284 1.70 20.07 -15.69
N HIS A 285 0.85 20.75 -14.94
CA HIS A 285 1.24 21.80 -14.01
C HIS A 285 0.75 21.51 -12.58
N GLY A 286 0.49 20.23 -12.28
CA GLY A 286 0.11 19.71 -10.97
C GLY A 286 -1.37 19.92 -10.64
N LEU A 287 -1.82 21.18 -10.56
CA LEU A 287 -3.23 21.49 -10.25
C LEU A 287 -4.13 21.53 -11.49
N ILE A 288 -3.53 21.74 -12.67
CA ILE A 288 -4.18 21.72 -13.97
C ILE A 288 -3.29 20.95 -14.96
N CYS A 289 -3.92 20.45 -16.01
CA CYS A 289 -3.20 20.10 -17.23
C CYS A 289 -3.56 21.12 -18.32
N GLU A 290 -2.70 21.29 -19.31
CA GLU A 290 -2.97 22.16 -20.44
C GLU A 290 -2.46 21.57 -21.75
N ASP A 291 -3.07 21.99 -22.85
CA ASP A 291 -2.50 21.84 -24.18
C ASP A 291 -2.49 23.20 -24.90
N ASP A 292 -2.21 23.21 -26.20
CA ASP A 292 -2.13 24.47 -26.98
C ASP A 292 -3.48 25.22 -27.02
N ASN A 293 -4.61 24.50 -26.86
CA ASN A 293 -5.95 25.06 -27.06
C ASN A 293 -6.74 25.24 -25.77
N ALA A 294 -6.50 24.41 -24.75
CA ALA A 294 -7.34 24.36 -23.56
C ALA A 294 -6.57 24.10 -22.25
N ILE A 295 -7.23 24.47 -21.15
CA ILE A 295 -6.87 24.09 -19.79
C ILE A 295 -7.86 23.04 -19.30
N TYR A 296 -7.34 22.05 -18.59
CA TYR A 296 -8.10 20.93 -18.02
C TYR A 296 -8.03 21.02 -16.50
N PHE A 297 -9.15 21.39 -15.87
CA PHE A 297 -9.28 21.48 -14.41
C PHE A 297 -10.34 20.48 -13.93
N LYS A 298 -9.94 19.46 -13.17
CA LYS A 298 -10.82 18.41 -12.63
C LYS A 298 -11.90 17.92 -13.61
N LYS A 299 -11.47 17.46 -14.79
CA LYS A 299 -12.31 16.96 -15.90
C LYS A 299 -13.04 18.04 -16.73
N GLN A 300 -13.00 19.31 -16.34
CA GLN A 300 -13.56 20.40 -17.13
C GLN A 300 -12.55 20.92 -18.14
N ARG A 301 -12.97 21.02 -19.41
CA ARG A 301 -12.19 21.61 -20.51
C ARG A 301 -12.56 23.08 -20.65
N ILE A 302 -11.56 23.95 -20.55
CA ILE A 302 -11.72 25.40 -20.64
C ILE A 302 -10.87 25.89 -21.80
N GLU A 303 -11.50 26.40 -22.85
CA GLU A 303 -10.79 26.90 -24.03
C GLU A 303 -9.92 28.11 -23.64
N LYS A 304 -8.62 28.07 -23.98
CA LYS A 304 -7.70 29.18 -23.73
C LYS A 304 -8.08 30.44 -24.51
N SER A 305 -8.75 30.29 -25.65
CA SER A 305 -9.29 31.42 -26.41
C SER A 305 -10.34 32.23 -25.66
N LEU A 306 -10.96 31.65 -24.64
CA LEU A 306 -11.94 32.31 -23.76
C LEU A 306 -11.31 32.95 -22.53
N LEU A 307 -10.01 32.72 -22.29
CA LEU A 307 -9.33 33.12 -21.06
C LEU A 307 -8.36 34.26 -21.34
N SER A 308 -8.63 35.43 -20.78
CA SER A 308 -7.67 36.54 -20.79
C SER A 308 -6.55 36.34 -19.76
N SER A 309 -6.89 35.80 -18.59
CA SER A 309 -5.96 35.39 -17.52
C SER A 309 -6.68 34.44 -16.55
N TYR A 310 -5.93 33.68 -15.75
CA TYR A 310 -6.53 32.83 -14.72
C TYR A 310 -5.65 32.72 -13.48
N ARG A 311 -6.28 32.31 -12.37
CA ARG A 311 -5.64 32.01 -11.09
C ARG A 311 -6.20 30.70 -10.54
N ILE A 312 -5.33 29.94 -9.87
CA ILE A 312 -5.71 28.76 -9.11
C ILE A 312 -5.40 29.05 -7.65
N TYR A 313 -6.39 28.87 -6.79
CA TYR A 313 -6.21 29.06 -5.35
C TYR A 313 -5.94 27.70 -4.70
N PRO A 314 -4.69 27.43 -4.27
CA PRO A 314 -4.33 26.18 -3.61
C PRO A 314 -4.82 26.13 -2.15
N ASP A 315 -4.94 24.90 -1.64
CA ASP A 315 -5.56 24.51 -0.37
C ASP A 315 -4.81 25.00 0.90
N SER A 316 -5.58 25.21 1.98
CA SER A 316 -5.11 25.22 3.36
C SER A 316 -5.82 24.12 4.17
N GLY A 317 -5.50 22.85 3.88
CA GLY A 317 -5.74 21.74 4.80
C GLY A 317 -7.04 20.95 4.68
N ASN A 318 -7.59 20.69 3.48
CA ASN A 318 -7.66 19.30 2.98
C ASN A 318 -8.58 19.02 1.79
N PHE A 319 -9.52 19.85 1.31
CA PHE A 319 -10.50 19.31 0.33
C PHE A 319 -10.99 20.20 -0.83
N THR A 320 -10.58 21.48 -0.96
CA THR A 320 -11.21 22.31 -2.01
C THR A 320 -10.26 23.23 -2.78
N LYS A 321 -10.44 23.26 -4.11
CA LYS A 321 -9.60 23.98 -5.09
C LYS A 321 -10.50 24.82 -5.99
N ILE A 322 -10.07 26.05 -6.27
CA ILE A 322 -10.86 27.01 -7.05
C ILE A 322 -10.05 27.48 -8.26
N PHE A 323 -10.63 27.33 -9.45
CA PHE A 323 -10.13 27.93 -10.68
C PHE A 323 -10.93 29.22 -10.94
N MET A 324 -10.25 30.34 -11.21
CA MET A 324 -10.93 31.57 -11.57
C MET A 324 -10.26 32.29 -12.73
N SER A 325 -11.11 32.84 -13.57
CA SER A 325 -10.80 33.80 -14.63
C SER A 325 -11.93 34.85 -14.66
N PRO A 326 -11.73 36.00 -15.33
CA PRO A 326 -12.81 36.97 -15.53
C PRO A 326 -14.04 36.39 -16.24
N GLU A 327 -13.88 35.32 -17.03
CA GLU A 327 -14.93 34.75 -17.89
C GLU A 327 -15.56 33.46 -17.35
N VAL A 328 -14.82 32.70 -16.53
CA VAL A 328 -15.33 31.50 -15.84
C VAL A 328 -14.72 31.31 -14.45
N ALA A 329 -15.52 30.80 -13.51
CA ALA A 329 -15.05 30.36 -12.20
C ALA A 329 -15.56 28.95 -11.91
N TYR A 330 -14.70 28.09 -11.38
CA TYR A 330 -15.04 26.73 -10.98
C TYR A 330 -14.64 26.48 -9.54
N PHE A 331 -15.57 25.91 -8.77
CA PHE A 331 -15.37 25.38 -7.44
C PHE A 331 -15.44 23.86 -7.50
N ASN A 332 -14.31 23.18 -7.30
CA ASN A 332 -14.22 21.74 -7.52
C ASN A 332 -14.68 21.34 -8.95
N ASN A 333 -15.81 20.65 -9.12
CA ASN A 333 -16.34 20.28 -10.44
C ASN A 333 -17.47 21.22 -10.92
N SER A 334 -17.83 22.21 -10.10
CA SER A 334 -19.04 23.02 -10.27
C SER A 334 -18.71 24.42 -10.76
N GLN A 335 -19.38 24.86 -11.83
CA GLN A 335 -19.23 26.22 -12.32
C GLN A 335 -19.95 27.19 -11.38
N ILE A 336 -19.29 28.30 -11.06
CA ILE A 336 -19.88 29.39 -10.29
C ILE A 336 -20.48 30.40 -11.26
N ASP A 337 -21.71 30.85 -11.00
CA ASP A 337 -22.34 31.92 -11.76
C ASP A 337 -21.61 33.24 -11.50
N LEU A 338 -20.89 33.74 -12.50
CA LEU A 338 -20.12 34.98 -12.42
C LEU A 338 -20.99 36.23 -12.22
N ARG A 339 -22.31 36.17 -12.48
CA ARG A 339 -23.20 37.29 -12.15
C ARG A 339 -23.28 37.54 -10.64
N LEU A 340 -22.86 36.57 -9.84
CA LEU A 340 -22.91 36.63 -8.38
C LEU A 340 -21.59 37.10 -7.74
N LEU A 341 -20.49 37.16 -8.49
CA LEU A 341 -19.16 37.53 -7.96
C LEU A 341 -18.27 38.25 -8.99
N ASP A 342 -17.48 39.21 -8.52
CA ASP A 342 -16.42 39.82 -9.31
C ASP A 342 -15.14 38.97 -9.24
N ALA A 343 -14.99 38.06 -10.20
CA ALA A 343 -13.87 37.12 -10.27
C ALA A 343 -12.50 37.81 -10.42
N SER A 344 -12.47 39.05 -10.89
CA SER A 344 -11.22 39.80 -11.09
C SER A 344 -10.64 40.33 -9.76
N SER A 345 -11.50 40.62 -8.78
CA SER A 345 -11.12 41.28 -7.53
C SER A 345 -11.29 40.42 -6.27
N ILE A 346 -11.93 39.26 -6.39
CA ILE A 346 -12.23 38.37 -5.27
C ILE A 346 -10.97 37.88 -4.53
N LYS A 347 -11.10 37.83 -3.20
CA LYS A 347 -10.12 37.32 -2.24
C LYS A 347 -10.81 36.39 -1.27
N PHE A 348 -10.27 35.18 -1.10
CA PHE A 348 -10.74 34.24 -0.09
C PHE A 348 -10.18 34.63 1.28
N VAL A 349 -11.07 34.72 2.27
CA VAL A 349 -10.72 35.12 3.63
C VAL A 349 -10.46 33.88 4.48
N GLN A 350 -11.43 32.97 4.55
CA GLN A 350 -11.33 31.77 5.38
C GLN A 350 -12.31 30.66 4.95
N TYR A 351 -11.94 29.43 5.29
CA TYR A 351 -12.77 28.24 5.17
C TYR A 351 -13.52 28.00 6.49
N LEU A 352 -14.86 27.86 6.44
CA LEU A 352 -15.75 27.87 7.61
C LEU A 352 -16.37 26.49 7.95
N ALA A 353 -15.69 25.41 7.56
CA ALA A 353 -16.13 24.00 7.57
C ALA A 353 -17.16 23.55 8.64
N ARG A 354 -18.04 22.63 8.24
CA ARG A 354 -18.67 21.62 9.13
C ARG A 354 -18.45 20.22 8.53
N PRO A 355 -18.21 19.17 9.33
CA PRO A 355 -18.05 17.80 8.83
C PRO A 355 -19.30 17.21 8.12
N THR A 356 -20.47 17.83 8.29
CA THR A 356 -21.78 17.27 7.90
C THR A 356 -22.63 18.20 7.02
N PHE A 357 -22.11 19.36 6.62
CA PHE A 357 -22.85 20.40 5.88
C PHE A 357 -22.05 20.89 4.66
N PRO A 358 -22.69 21.62 3.70
CA PRO A 358 -22.03 22.21 2.53
C PRO A 358 -20.68 22.86 2.85
N ASP A 359 -19.73 22.82 1.91
CA ASP A 359 -18.48 23.56 2.05
C ASP A 359 -18.78 25.06 2.04
N ILE A 360 -18.38 25.78 3.10
CA ILE A 360 -18.65 27.21 3.29
C ILE A 360 -17.34 27.99 3.26
N ILE A 361 -17.26 28.98 2.38
CA ILE A 361 -16.09 29.86 2.25
C ILE A 361 -16.52 31.31 2.38
N GLU A 362 -15.81 32.04 3.24
CA GLU A 362 -15.88 33.48 3.28
C GLU A 362 -14.96 34.10 2.22
N ALA A 363 -15.52 35.00 1.42
CA ALA A 363 -14.78 35.74 0.40
C ALA A 363 -15.17 37.23 0.41
N ILE A 364 -14.30 38.07 -0.15
CA ILE A 364 -14.53 39.50 -0.33
C ILE A 364 -14.16 39.85 -1.77
N ASP A 365 -15.00 40.60 -2.45
CA ASP A 365 -14.68 41.23 -3.73
C ASP A 365 -14.97 42.74 -3.67
N ASN A 366 -14.86 43.44 -4.81
CA ASN A 366 -15.14 44.89 -4.90
C ASN A 366 -16.55 45.28 -4.47
N THR A 367 -17.50 44.34 -4.51
CA THR A 367 -18.90 44.59 -4.14
C THR A 367 -19.19 44.22 -2.67
N GLY A 368 -18.18 43.72 -1.94
CA GLY A 368 -18.21 43.51 -0.51
C GLY A 368 -18.00 42.05 -0.09
N LYS A 369 -18.30 41.79 1.19
CA LYS A 369 -18.18 40.46 1.80
C LYS A 369 -19.30 39.54 1.32
N MET A 370 -18.96 38.27 1.10
CA MET A 370 -19.88 37.23 0.68
C MET A 370 -19.53 35.89 1.31
N ILE A 371 -20.48 34.96 1.23
CA ILE A 371 -20.25 33.54 1.50
C ILE A 371 -20.56 32.73 0.24
N LEU A 372 -19.65 31.83 -0.10
CA LEU A 372 -19.82 30.77 -1.09
C LEU A 372 -20.22 29.50 -0.36
N MET A 373 -21.31 28.86 -0.77
CA MET A 373 -21.80 27.61 -0.21
C MET A 373 -21.92 26.58 -1.31
N LEU A 374 -21.17 25.47 -1.22
CA LEU A 374 -21.31 24.32 -2.12
C LEU A 374 -22.24 23.29 -1.48
N ASP A 375 -23.41 23.10 -2.07
CA ASP A 375 -24.26 21.98 -1.72
C ASP A 375 -23.61 20.67 -2.21
N ASN A 376 -23.17 19.83 -1.27
CA ASN A 376 -22.52 18.56 -1.56
C ASN A 376 -23.45 17.55 -2.25
N ILE A 377 -24.77 17.73 -2.17
CA ILE A 377 -25.77 16.86 -2.81
C ILE A 377 -26.00 17.30 -4.25
N THR A 378 -26.30 18.59 -4.46
CA THR A 378 -26.63 19.10 -5.81
C THR A 378 -25.42 19.55 -6.62
N GLN A 379 -24.25 19.64 -6.00
CA GLN A 379 -23.04 20.24 -6.54
C GLN A 379 -23.24 21.67 -7.06
N ASN A 380 -24.24 22.39 -6.55
CA ASN A 380 -24.46 23.78 -6.90
C ASN A 380 -23.71 24.71 -5.94
N VAL A 381 -23.11 25.76 -6.49
CA VAL A 381 -22.53 26.83 -5.70
C VAL A 381 -23.54 27.96 -5.59
N SER A 382 -23.89 28.31 -4.37
CA SER A 382 -24.72 29.50 -4.08
C SER A 382 -23.86 30.58 -3.44
N VAL A 383 -24.18 31.84 -3.76
CA VAL A 383 -23.49 33.02 -3.22
C VAL A 383 -24.49 33.84 -2.44
N SER A 384 -24.17 34.16 -1.19
CA SER A 384 -24.94 35.10 -0.38
C SER A 384 -24.13 36.33 -0.01
N ARG A 385 -24.74 37.51 -0.18
CA ARG A 385 -24.20 38.83 0.20
C ARG A 385 -25.01 39.49 1.32
N ASP A 386 -26.07 38.85 1.78
CA ASP A 386 -26.87 39.38 2.87
C ASP A 386 -26.02 39.34 4.16
N VAL A 387 -25.62 40.52 4.62
CA VAL A 387 -24.76 40.69 5.79
C VAL A 387 -25.42 40.08 7.04
N ASN A 388 -26.75 40.15 7.17
CA ASN A 388 -27.46 39.53 8.29
C ASN A 388 -27.43 38.00 8.18
N PHE A 389 -27.68 37.44 7.00
CA PHE A 389 -27.56 36.01 6.77
C PHE A 389 -26.12 35.51 6.99
N ILE A 390 -25.12 36.23 6.47
CA ILE A 390 -23.70 35.94 6.64
C ILE A 390 -23.33 35.93 8.12
N ASN A 391 -23.74 36.97 8.85
CA ASN A 391 -23.46 37.08 10.28
C ASN A 391 -24.22 36.02 11.08
N GLN A 392 -25.48 35.71 10.73
CA GLN A 392 -26.27 34.62 11.34
C GLN A 392 -25.67 33.25 11.05
N MET A 393 -25.14 33.02 9.85
CA MET A 393 -24.48 31.77 9.47
C MET A 393 -23.15 31.61 10.21
N ILE A 394 -22.30 32.64 10.22
CA ILE A 394 -21.06 32.66 11.00
C ILE A 394 -21.37 32.49 12.50
N ALA A 395 -22.41 33.17 12.99
CA ALA A 395 -22.88 33.04 14.37
C ALA A 395 -23.42 31.63 14.65
N SER A 396 -24.19 30.99 13.76
CA SER A 396 -24.73 29.64 13.96
C SER A 396 -23.66 28.55 13.88
N ILE A 397 -22.63 28.73 13.05
CA ILE A 397 -21.42 27.89 13.05
C ILE A 397 -20.66 28.10 14.37
N SER A 398 -20.57 29.35 14.84
CA SER A 398 -19.99 29.69 16.13
C SER A 398 -20.85 29.27 17.34
N ASP A 399 -22.18 29.15 17.20
CA ASP A 399 -23.15 28.85 18.26
C ASP A 399 -23.45 27.35 18.35
N ALA A 400 -23.28 26.57 17.28
CA ALA A 400 -23.09 25.12 17.41
C ALA A 400 -21.86 24.79 18.29
N SER A 401 -20.93 25.73 18.41
CA SER A 401 -19.83 25.66 19.37
C SER A 401 -20.18 26.24 20.77
N LYS A 402 -21.33 26.92 20.95
CA LYS A 402 -21.82 27.47 22.22
C LYS A 402 -23.17 26.84 22.57
N VAL A 403 -23.13 25.66 23.18
CA VAL A 403 -24.31 25.03 23.76
C VAL A 403 -24.77 25.82 24.99
N ASP A 404 -25.79 26.65 24.85
CA ASP A 404 -26.48 27.35 25.96
C ASP A 404 -27.44 26.41 26.74
N HIS A 405 -27.66 25.17 26.28
CA HIS A 405 -28.43 24.19 27.07
C HIS A 405 -27.71 23.72 28.35
N LEU A 406 -26.39 23.94 28.44
CA LEU A 406 -25.56 23.58 29.59
C LEU A 406 -25.61 24.63 30.71
N SER A 407 -26.21 25.80 30.46
CA SER A 407 -26.49 26.78 31.52
C SER A 407 -27.70 26.38 32.37
N GLN A 408 -28.51 25.40 31.93
CA GLN A 408 -29.73 24.92 32.60
C GLN A 408 -29.71 23.39 32.83
N ILE A 409 -28.63 22.86 33.41
CA ILE A 409 -28.42 21.43 33.68
C ILE A 409 -29.58 20.79 34.45
N ASP A 410 -30.19 21.51 35.40
CA ASP A 410 -31.28 20.99 36.23
C ASP A 410 -32.66 21.08 35.54
N SER A 411 -32.72 21.58 34.30
CA SER A 411 -33.98 21.74 33.58
C SER A 411 -34.48 20.43 32.98
N PRO A 412 -35.82 20.23 32.90
CA PRO A 412 -36.40 19.15 32.10
C PRO A 412 -35.93 19.15 30.64
N LYS A 413 -35.55 20.32 30.10
CA LYS A 413 -35.00 20.46 28.75
C LYS A 413 -33.64 19.75 28.62
N PHE A 414 -32.74 19.94 29.59
CA PHE A 414 -31.46 19.24 29.58
C PHE A 414 -31.64 17.73 29.75
N GLN A 415 -32.52 17.29 30.64
CA GLN A 415 -32.83 15.87 30.85
C GLN A 415 -33.37 15.20 29.57
N ASN A 416 -34.27 15.87 28.86
CA ASN A 416 -34.78 15.37 27.57
C ASN A 416 -33.68 15.34 26.51
N HIS A 417 -32.85 16.39 26.44
CA HIS A 417 -31.72 16.44 25.52
C HIS A 417 -30.70 15.32 25.80
N TYR A 418 -30.35 15.07 27.07
CA TYR A 418 -29.51 13.94 27.46
C TYR A 418 -30.12 12.60 27.04
N LYS A 419 -31.41 12.36 27.34
CA LYS A 419 -32.08 11.10 26.93
C LYS A 419 -32.03 10.87 25.41
N GLN A 420 -32.18 11.94 24.63
CA GLN A 420 -32.14 11.88 23.16
C GLN A 420 -30.72 11.72 22.62
N HIS A 421 -29.74 12.38 23.24
CA HIS A 421 -28.41 12.54 22.64
C HIS A 421 -27.27 11.82 23.35
N LYS A 422 -27.51 11.11 24.46
CA LYS A 422 -26.46 10.40 25.22
C LYS A 422 -25.65 9.39 24.40
N LYS A 423 -26.20 8.90 23.28
CA LYS A 423 -25.54 7.95 22.37
C LYS A 423 -24.58 8.63 21.36
N HIS A 424 -24.58 9.96 21.27
CA HIS A 424 -23.84 10.72 20.26
C HIS A 424 -22.53 11.29 20.85
N SER A 425 -21.43 11.17 20.12
CA SER A 425 -20.11 11.67 20.56
C SER A 425 -20.06 13.20 20.63
N GLU A 426 -20.83 13.89 19.78
CA GLU A 426 -20.94 15.35 19.77
C GLU A 426 -21.50 15.89 21.08
N PHE A 427 -22.43 15.15 21.71
CA PHE A 427 -23.00 15.51 23.00
C PHE A 427 -21.90 15.58 24.08
N PHE A 428 -21.08 14.53 24.20
CA PHE A 428 -19.99 14.54 25.20
C PHE A 428 -18.86 15.52 24.86
N THR A 429 -18.65 15.84 23.58
CA THR A 429 -17.72 16.90 23.16
C THR A 429 -18.19 18.27 23.66
N ALA A 430 -19.49 18.55 23.59
CA ALA A 430 -20.06 19.77 24.15
C ALA A 430 -19.90 19.83 25.69
N ILE A 431 -20.13 18.70 26.37
CA ILE A 431 -19.92 18.59 27.83
C ILE A 431 -18.45 18.84 28.19
N LEU A 432 -17.51 18.26 27.45
CA LEU A 432 -16.07 18.49 27.67
C LEU A 432 -15.71 19.98 27.54
N LYS A 433 -16.23 20.66 26.51
CA LYS A 433 -16.02 22.11 26.33
C LYS A 433 -16.59 22.90 27.52
N TYR A 434 -17.74 22.50 28.04
CA TYR A 434 -18.35 23.09 29.22
C TYR A 434 -17.51 22.87 30.48
N PHE A 435 -17.02 21.66 30.73
CA PHE A 435 -16.13 21.36 31.86
C PHE A 435 -14.84 22.16 31.79
N SER A 436 -14.20 22.20 30.61
CA SER A 436 -12.99 22.99 30.40
C SER A 436 -13.21 24.49 30.61
N THR A 437 -14.36 25.02 30.17
CA THR A 437 -14.70 26.44 30.36
C THR A 437 -14.92 26.77 31.84
N SER A 438 -15.65 25.92 32.57
CA SER A 438 -15.90 26.08 34.01
C SER A 438 -14.60 25.96 34.81
N GLU A 439 -13.73 24.99 34.51
CA GLU A 439 -12.42 24.85 35.15
C GLU A 439 -11.53 26.09 34.90
N LYS A 440 -11.46 26.60 33.67
CA LYS A 440 -10.71 27.83 33.35
C LYS A 440 -11.21 29.04 34.14
N ARG A 441 -12.53 29.18 34.29
CA ARG A 441 -13.13 30.26 35.08
C ARG A 441 -12.82 30.12 36.57
N TYR A 442 -12.84 28.89 37.09
CA TYR A 442 -12.38 28.61 38.44
C TYR A 442 -10.90 28.99 38.61
N GLN A 443 -10.02 28.59 37.69
CA GLN A 443 -8.59 28.93 37.75
C GLN A 443 -8.33 30.45 37.69
N ALA A 444 -9.11 31.18 36.89
CA ALA A 444 -8.97 32.62 36.77
C ALA A 444 -9.47 33.40 38.00
N ASN A 445 -10.59 32.96 38.58
CA ASN A 445 -11.35 33.78 39.55
C ASN A 445 -11.55 33.13 40.93
N GLY A 446 -11.10 31.89 41.13
CA GLY A 446 -11.24 31.13 42.38
C GLY A 446 -12.68 30.74 42.77
N GLN A 447 -13.65 30.90 41.86
CA GLN A 447 -15.08 30.72 42.18
C GLN A 447 -15.47 29.24 42.28
N LEU A 448 -15.69 28.74 43.51
CA LEU A 448 -16.11 27.35 43.77
C LEU A 448 -17.43 26.97 43.08
N SER A 449 -18.30 27.93 42.78
CA SER A 449 -19.56 27.71 42.05
C SER A 449 -19.33 27.13 40.64
N GLU A 450 -18.21 27.44 40.00
CA GLU A 450 -17.85 26.86 38.69
C GLU A 450 -17.48 25.37 38.81
N LEU A 451 -16.88 24.94 39.94
CA LEU A 451 -16.65 23.51 40.20
C LEU A 451 -17.96 22.78 40.48
N GLN A 452 -18.86 23.40 41.25
CA GLN A 452 -20.19 22.84 41.53
C GLN A 452 -21.01 22.62 40.24
N LYS A 453 -20.86 23.49 39.23
CA LYS A 453 -21.47 23.29 37.90
C LYS A 453 -21.00 22.01 37.22
N ILE A 454 -19.71 21.68 37.33
CA ILE A 454 -19.15 20.43 36.80
C ILE A 454 -19.80 19.23 37.52
N ILE A 455 -19.84 19.27 38.85
CA ILE A 455 -20.42 18.19 39.66
C ILE A 455 -21.90 17.97 39.35
N ARG A 456 -22.72 19.02 39.28
CA ARG A 456 -24.16 18.90 38.96
C ARG A 456 -24.39 18.27 37.60
N CYS A 457 -23.62 18.69 36.59
CA CYS A 457 -23.69 18.10 35.26
C CYS A 457 -23.29 16.63 35.30
N TYR A 458 -22.18 16.31 35.97
CA TYR A 458 -21.69 14.94 36.10
C TYR A 458 -22.72 14.03 36.76
N GLU A 459 -23.33 14.43 37.88
CA GLU A 459 -24.35 13.61 38.56
C GLU A 459 -25.53 13.26 37.66
N THR A 460 -25.87 14.13 36.70
CA THR A 460 -26.92 13.86 35.72
C THR A 460 -26.49 12.84 34.66
N ILE A 461 -25.23 12.86 34.23
CA ILE A 461 -24.74 12.05 33.11
C ILE A 461 -23.86 10.86 33.52
N LYS A 462 -23.60 10.67 34.82
CA LYS A 462 -22.60 9.73 35.37
C LYS A 462 -22.72 8.30 34.86
N GLU A 463 -23.94 7.84 34.57
CA GLU A 463 -24.15 6.49 34.04
C GLU A 463 -23.55 6.31 32.65
N SER A 464 -23.51 7.37 31.84
CA SER A 464 -22.99 7.32 30.46
C SER A 464 -21.53 7.79 30.35
N THR A 465 -20.89 8.26 31.44
CA THR A 465 -19.49 8.72 31.39
C THR A 465 -18.48 7.59 31.18
N TYR A 466 -18.88 6.33 31.38
CA TYR A 466 -18.08 5.17 30.96
C TYR A 466 -17.70 5.23 29.46
N CYS A 467 -18.56 5.84 28.63
CA CYS A 467 -18.32 6.05 27.20
C CYS A 467 -17.45 7.28 26.91
N ALA A 468 -17.27 8.19 27.88
CA ALA A 468 -16.57 9.47 27.73
C ALA A 468 -15.55 9.67 28.88
N PRO A 469 -14.52 8.81 28.96
CA PRO A 469 -13.62 8.77 30.12
C PRO A 469 -12.78 10.04 30.29
N TYR A 470 -12.59 10.81 29.22
CA TYR A 470 -11.90 12.10 29.22
C TYR A 470 -12.62 13.19 30.05
N LEU A 471 -13.85 12.93 30.52
CA LEU A 471 -14.56 13.82 31.45
C LEU A 471 -14.10 13.63 32.90
N TYR A 472 -13.63 12.44 33.28
CA TYR A 472 -13.26 12.12 34.67
C TYR A 472 -12.19 13.05 35.27
N PRO A 473 -11.12 13.46 34.55
CA PRO A 473 -10.14 14.41 35.09
C PRO A 473 -10.74 15.69 35.69
N PHE A 474 -11.74 16.27 35.02
CA PHE A 474 -12.40 17.50 35.48
C PHE A 474 -13.22 17.25 36.73
N VAL A 475 -13.93 16.13 36.77
CA VAL A 475 -14.80 15.75 37.89
C VAL A 475 -13.98 15.40 39.13
N ILE A 476 -12.89 14.64 38.97
CA ILE A 476 -11.96 14.28 40.04
C ILE A 476 -11.36 15.55 40.68
N LYS A 477 -10.86 16.49 39.85
CA LYS A 477 -10.36 17.77 40.35
C LYS A 477 -11.46 18.57 41.07
N ALA A 478 -12.67 18.62 40.50
CA ALA A 478 -13.76 19.35 41.10
C ALA A 478 -14.13 18.81 42.50
N TYR A 479 -14.29 17.49 42.67
CA TYR A 479 -14.53 16.90 43.99
C TYR A 479 -13.37 17.16 44.95
N ALA A 480 -12.13 16.92 44.53
CA ALA A 480 -10.96 17.11 45.37
C ALA A 480 -10.79 18.56 45.85
N LEU A 481 -10.96 19.54 44.95
CA LEU A 481 -10.89 20.97 45.28
C LEU A 481 -12.05 21.46 46.14
N LEU A 482 -13.20 20.78 46.08
CA LEU A 482 -14.34 21.01 46.99
C LEU A 482 -14.20 20.28 48.33
N GLY A 483 -13.13 19.50 48.54
CA GLY A 483 -12.87 18.73 49.76
C GLY A 483 -13.64 17.42 49.85
N ASP A 484 -14.28 16.97 48.77
CA ASP A 484 -15.02 15.71 48.71
C ASP A 484 -14.11 14.56 48.28
N ASN A 485 -13.27 14.14 49.22
CA ASN A 485 -12.28 13.09 49.01
C ASN A 485 -12.92 11.74 48.62
N GLN A 486 -14.08 11.40 49.20
CA GLN A 486 -14.74 10.13 48.95
C GLN A 486 -15.26 10.04 47.51
N ASN A 487 -15.97 11.06 47.03
CA ASN A 487 -16.45 11.06 45.65
C ASN A 487 -15.31 11.22 44.63
N SER A 488 -14.23 11.90 45.00
CA SER A 488 -12.99 11.91 44.20
C SER A 488 -12.45 10.48 44.00
N LEU A 489 -12.32 9.69 45.08
CA LEU A 489 -11.86 8.29 45.02
C LEU A 489 -12.79 7.40 44.20
N ILE A 490 -14.11 7.52 44.37
CA ILE A 490 -15.10 6.79 43.57
C ILE A 490 -14.96 7.15 42.08
N THR A 491 -14.76 8.42 41.77
CA THR A 491 -14.61 8.89 40.39
C THR A 491 -13.29 8.42 39.77
N ILE A 492 -12.19 8.39 40.53
CA ILE A 492 -10.93 7.78 40.11
C ILE A 492 -11.13 6.30 39.78
N LYS A 493 -11.83 5.56 40.65
CA LYS A 493 -12.19 4.16 40.41
C LYS A 493 -12.97 4.00 39.10
N HIS A 494 -13.96 4.83 38.83
CA HIS A 494 -14.70 4.81 37.57
C HIS A 494 -13.80 5.13 36.35
N ALA A 495 -12.87 6.08 36.48
CA ALA A 495 -11.91 6.39 35.44
C ALA A 495 -11.04 5.17 35.06
N ILE A 496 -10.55 4.44 36.06
CA ILE A 496 -9.80 3.19 35.85
C ILE A 496 -10.68 2.14 35.15
N ILE A 497 -11.88 1.88 35.68
CA ILE A 497 -12.82 0.87 35.14
C ILE A 497 -13.20 1.20 33.69
N SER A 498 -13.38 2.47 33.37
CA SER A 498 -13.68 2.94 32.02
C SER A 498 -12.51 2.83 31.04
N GLY A 499 -11.30 2.51 31.52
CA GLY A 499 -10.11 2.39 30.67
C GLY A 499 -9.53 3.74 30.25
N TYR A 500 -9.66 4.78 31.08
CA TYR A 500 -8.96 6.04 30.81
C TYR A 500 -7.44 5.80 30.75
N HIS A 501 -6.79 6.26 29.69
CA HIS A 501 -5.39 5.93 29.41
C HIS A 501 -4.40 6.91 30.07
N GLU A 502 -4.83 8.13 30.43
CA GLU A 502 -3.98 9.14 31.06
C GLU A 502 -4.09 9.15 32.60
N MET A 503 -4.33 7.99 33.21
CA MET A 503 -4.28 7.86 34.68
C MET A 503 -2.96 8.42 35.28
N PRO A 504 -1.76 8.22 34.67
CA PRO A 504 -0.52 8.83 35.17
C PRO A 504 -0.56 10.37 35.30
N THR A 505 -1.42 11.03 34.53
CA THR A 505 -1.64 12.48 34.62
C THR A 505 -2.52 12.82 35.82
N ILE A 506 -3.55 12.02 36.09
CA ILE A 506 -4.43 12.17 37.26
C ILE A 506 -3.63 12.01 38.55
N TRP A 507 -2.75 11.02 38.64
CA TRP A 507 -1.92 10.76 39.84
C TRP A 507 -1.07 11.95 40.27
N LYS A 508 -0.74 12.85 39.34
CA LYS A 508 0.09 14.03 39.55
C LYS A 508 -0.71 15.30 39.81
N PHE A 509 -2.04 15.23 39.88
CA PHE A 509 -2.85 16.42 40.16
C PHE A 509 -2.52 17.01 41.54
N PRO A 510 -2.12 18.29 41.62
CA PRO A 510 -1.80 18.93 42.90
C PRO A 510 -2.96 18.92 43.91
N CYS A 511 -4.20 18.91 43.42
CA CYS A 511 -5.39 18.84 44.28
C CYS A 511 -5.61 17.46 44.94
N LEU A 512 -4.86 16.42 44.54
CA LEU A 512 -4.99 15.07 45.10
C LEU A 512 -3.91 14.76 46.14
N THR A 513 -3.03 15.69 46.48
CA THR A 513 -1.94 15.45 47.44
C THR A 513 -2.46 14.99 48.81
N THR A 514 -3.65 15.45 49.22
CA THR A 514 -4.31 15.00 50.46
C THR A 514 -4.77 13.53 50.42
N LEU A 515 -4.97 12.96 49.22
CA LEU A 515 -5.33 11.56 49.03
C LEU A 515 -4.10 10.64 48.95
N HIS A 516 -2.88 11.17 48.82
CA HIS A 516 -1.68 10.33 48.67
C HIS A 516 -1.43 9.44 49.89
N SER A 517 -1.88 9.83 51.08
CA SER A 517 -1.82 8.97 52.28
C SER A 517 -3.03 8.06 52.46
N ASP A 518 -4.07 8.19 51.63
CA ASP A 518 -5.28 7.38 51.73
C ASP A 518 -5.01 5.94 51.25
N PRO A 519 -5.30 4.90 52.07
CA PRO A 519 -5.08 3.51 51.68
C PRO A 519 -5.83 3.09 50.41
N THR A 520 -7.02 3.64 50.18
CA THR A 520 -7.83 3.40 48.98
C THR A 520 -7.15 3.99 47.77
N PHE A 521 -6.64 5.22 47.85
CA PHE A 521 -5.91 5.85 46.76
C PHE A 521 -4.67 5.05 46.36
N GLN A 522 -3.90 4.57 47.35
CA GLN A 522 -2.73 3.72 47.11
C GLN A 522 -3.12 2.37 46.47
N LYS A 523 -4.22 1.75 46.90
CA LYS A 523 -4.77 0.55 46.26
C LYS A 523 -5.16 0.81 44.80
N LEU A 524 -5.76 1.96 44.50
CA LEU A 524 -6.16 2.34 43.13
C LEU A 524 -4.95 2.54 42.21
N ILE A 525 -3.88 3.17 42.71
CA ILE A 525 -2.61 3.29 41.97
C ILE A 525 -2.03 1.91 41.71
N HIS A 526 -1.89 1.09 42.76
CA HIS A 526 -1.34 -0.26 42.64
C HIS A 526 -2.13 -1.08 41.61
N PHE A 527 -3.45 -1.01 41.65
CA PHE A 527 -4.32 -1.65 40.67
C PHE A 527 -4.05 -1.15 39.24
N ASP A 528 -4.01 0.16 39.00
CA ASP A 528 -3.81 0.72 37.66
C ASP A 528 -2.45 0.36 37.06
N GLU A 529 -1.42 0.24 37.89
CA GLU A 529 -0.07 -0.17 37.48
C GLU A 529 0.03 -1.67 37.15
N HIS A 530 -0.76 -2.52 37.83
CA HIS A 530 -0.67 -3.97 37.72
C HIS A 530 -1.83 -4.61 36.95
N ARG A 531 -2.83 -3.84 36.50
CA ARG A 531 -3.92 -4.36 35.68
C ARG A 531 -3.41 -4.88 34.34
N ILE A 532 -3.98 -6.00 33.91
CA ILE A 532 -3.48 -6.74 32.76
C ILE A 532 -3.86 -6.05 31.46
N LYS A 533 -2.88 -6.01 30.56
CA LYS A 533 -3.02 -5.47 29.22
C LYS A 533 -2.71 -6.54 28.18
N VAL A 534 -3.57 -6.67 27.19
CA VAL A 534 -3.35 -7.50 26.01
C VAL A 534 -3.35 -6.57 24.80
N ASN A 535 -2.25 -6.54 24.04
CA ASN A 535 -2.07 -5.62 22.91
C ASN A 535 -2.33 -4.13 23.25
N GLY A 536 -1.96 -3.72 24.48
CA GLY A 536 -2.18 -2.35 24.96
C GLY A 536 -3.60 -2.04 25.47
N LEU A 537 -4.54 -2.98 25.35
CA LEU A 537 -5.92 -2.85 25.83
C LEU A 537 -6.07 -3.47 27.21
N TYR A 538 -6.87 -2.86 28.09
CA TYR A 538 -7.09 -3.36 29.44
C TYR A 538 -8.09 -4.51 29.47
N VAL A 539 -7.80 -5.59 30.20
CA VAL A 539 -8.79 -6.66 30.38
C VAL A 539 -10.04 -6.10 31.06
N ALA A 540 -11.21 -6.32 30.44
CA ALA A 540 -12.47 -5.78 30.91
C ALA A 540 -12.80 -6.30 32.32
N SER A 541 -13.05 -5.36 33.24
CA SER A 541 -13.39 -5.69 34.63
C SER A 541 -14.85 -6.11 34.78
N LEU A 542 -15.16 -6.90 35.82
CA LEU A 542 -16.54 -7.33 36.08
C LEU A 542 -17.53 -6.16 36.25
N PRO A 543 -17.22 -5.05 36.95
CA PRO A 543 -18.11 -3.90 37.02
C PRO A 543 -18.44 -3.30 35.65
N LEU A 544 -17.45 -3.18 34.77
CA LEU A 544 -17.66 -2.71 33.39
C LEU A 544 -18.60 -3.65 32.63
N ILE A 545 -18.34 -4.96 32.70
CA ILE A 545 -19.15 -5.97 32.00
C ILE A 545 -20.59 -5.98 32.52
N LYS A 546 -20.80 -5.89 33.84
CA LYS A 546 -22.13 -5.78 34.43
C LYS A 546 -22.87 -4.53 33.93
N TRP A 547 -22.18 -3.39 33.89
CA TRP A 547 -22.76 -2.15 33.36
C TRP A 547 -23.11 -2.29 31.87
N LEU A 548 -22.21 -2.84 31.05
CA LEU A 548 -22.46 -3.11 29.63
C LEU A 548 -23.68 -4.04 29.42
N ASN A 549 -23.82 -5.07 30.25
CA ASN A 549 -24.96 -5.99 30.16
C ASN A 549 -26.30 -5.31 30.46
N ASN A 550 -26.32 -4.21 31.22
CA ASN A 550 -27.54 -3.45 31.53
C ASN A 550 -27.94 -2.46 30.42
N LEU A 551 -27.07 -2.21 29.43
CA LEU A 551 -27.39 -1.32 28.31
C LEU A 551 -28.38 -1.98 27.34
N SER A 552 -29.18 -1.16 26.68
CA SER A 552 -29.97 -1.60 25.53
C SER A 552 -29.07 -1.96 24.34
N ASP A 553 -29.57 -2.79 23.43
CA ASP A 553 -28.83 -3.17 22.23
C ASP A 553 -28.42 -1.96 21.36
N ASP A 554 -29.28 -0.94 21.27
CA ASP A 554 -28.98 0.32 20.57
C ASP A 554 -27.84 1.11 21.24
N GLU A 555 -27.78 1.12 22.58
CA GLU A 555 -26.71 1.79 23.32
C GLU A 555 -25.39 1.05 23.16
N LEU A 556 -25.41 -0.28 23.25
CA LEU A 556 -24.23 -1.10 23.00
C LEU A 556 -23.68 -0.88 21.60
N SER A 557 -24.56 -0.84 20.59
CA SER A 557 -24.18 -0.56 19.21
C SER A 557 -23.49 0.81 19.08
N ALA A 558 -24.07 1.86 19.69
CA ALA A 558 -23.52 3.21 19.65
C ALA A 558 -22.13 3.33 20.33
N TYR A 559 -21.90 2.58 21.41
CA TYR A 559 -20.67 2.70 22.20
C TYR A 559 -19.61 1.63 21.88
N ARG A 560 -19.90 0.65 21.02
CA ARG A 560 -19.03 -0.51 20.76
C ARG A 560 -17.58 -0.12 20.48
N LYS A 561 -17.38 0.89 19.62
CA LYS A 561 -16.07 1.34 19.13
C LYS A 561 -15.22 1.87 20.26
N GLU A 562 -15.84 2.68 21.10
CA GLU A 562 -15.24 3.30 22.26
C GLU A 562 -14.77 2.25 23.28
N PHE A 563 -15.52 1.16 23.47
CA PHE A 563 -15.10 0.07 24.36
C PHE A 563 -14.00 -0.80 23.77
N PHE A 564 -14.11 -1.24 22.51
CA PHE A 564 -13.06 -2.04 21.87
C PHE A 564 -11.74 -1.29 21.72
N SER A 565 -11.75 0.05 21.72
CA SER A 565 -10.52 0.85 21.69
C SER A 565 -9.76 0.90 23.02
N ARG A 566 -10.39 0.47 24.13
CA ARG A 566 -9.84 0.59 25.49
C ARG A 566 -9.75 -0.74 26.23
N HIS A 567 -10.65 -1.68 25.90
CA HIS A 567 -10.83 -2.92 26.64
C HIS A 567 -10.66 -4.16 25.77
N TYR A 568 -9.98 -5.15 26.35
CA TYR A 568 -9.87 -6.50 25.84
C TYR A 568 -10.87 -7.42 26.55
N PHE A 569 -11.51 -8.30 25.79
CA PHE A 569 -12.46 -9.28 26.32
C PHE A 569 -11.84 -10.67 26.10
N PRO A 570 -11.40 -11.36 27.17
CA PRO A 570 -10.63 -12.59 27.04
C PRO A 570 -11.49 -13.78 26.60
N SER A 571 -10.88 -14.69 25.85
CA SER A 571 -11.43 -16.00 25.51
C SER A 571 -11.60 -16.91 26.74
N LEU A 572 -12.34 -18.01 26.60
CA LEU A 572 -12.54 -18.95 27.70
C LEU A 572 -11.23 -19.61 28.16
N GLU A 573 -10.34 -19.95 27.23
CA GLU A 573 -9.02 -20.50 27.55
C GLU A 573 -8.19 -19.49 28.34
N GLU A 574 -8.14 -18.23 27.91
CA GLU A 574 -7.46 -17.17 28.64
C GLU A 574 -8.09 -16.97 30.01
N MET A 575 -9.42 -16.87 30.12
CA MET A 575 -10.12 -16.75 31.41
C MET A 575 -9.83 -17.93 32.36
N ARG A 576 -9.64 -19.15 31.85
CA ARG A 576 -9.24 -20.32 32.64
C ARG A 576 -7.78 -20.24 33.08
N ALA A 577 -6.87 -19.82 32.22
CA ALA A 577 -5.46 -19.57 32.56
C ALA A 577 -5.31 -18.44 33.59
N TYR A 578 -6.17 -17.44 33.46
CA TYR A 578 -6.29 -16.30 34.36
C TYR A 578 -6.74 -16.77 35.74
N ARG A 579 -7.79 -17.60 35.83
CA ARG A 579 -8.25 -18.20 37.09
C ARG A 579 -7.16 -18.97 37.84
N SER A 580 -6.24 -19.62 37.14
CA SER A 580 -5.19 -20.44 37.75
C SER A 580 -3.92 -19.66 38.15
N HIS A 581 -3.78 -18.41 37.72
CA HIS A 581 -2.60 -17.59 38.01
C HIS A 581 -2.75 -16.78 39.31
N SER A 582 -1.76 -16.80 40.20
CA SER A 582 -1.82 -16.10 41.50
C SER A 582 -1.88 -14.58 41.36
N GLU A 583 -1.30 -14.03 40.28
CA GLU A 583 -1.35 -12.59 39.98
C GLU A 583 -2.75 -12.13 39.54
N PHE A 584 -3.60 -13.04 39.07
CA PHE A 584 -4.96 -12.70 38.66
C PHE A 584 -5.91 -12.41 39.82
N LYS A 585 -5.57 -12.89 41.03
CA LYS A 585 -6.26 -12.45 42.26
C LYS A 585 -6.11 -10.94 42.50
N LYS A 586 -5.18 -10.24 41.83
CA LYS A 586 -4.90 -8.80 41.98
C LYS A 586 -5.57 -7.91 40.94
N ILE A 587 -6.38 -8.45 40.02
CA ILE A 587 -7.04 -7.68 38.94
C ILE A 587 -8.37 -7.11 39.39
N HIS A 588 -8.66 -7.11 40.69
CA HIS A 588 -9.91 -6.63 41.22
C HIS A 588 -9.70 -5.46 42.15
N LEU A 589 -10.48 -4.41 41.83
CA LEU A 589 -10.41 -3.10 42.43
C LEU A 589 -11.17 -3.07 43.77
N ASP A 590 -12.05 -4.05 43.95
CA ASP A 590 -12.75 -4.38 45.18
C ASP A 590 -12.22 -5.73 45.63
N ASP A 591 -11.80 -5.85 46.89
CA ASP A 591 -11.27 -7.06 47.53
C ASP A 591 -12.31 -8.23 47.60
N GLU A 592 -13.36 -8.20 46.76
CA GLU A 592 -14.39 -9.22 46.66
C GLU A 592 -13.92 -10.40 45.79
N PRO A 593 -14.09 -11.66 46.25
CA PRO A 593 -13.77 -12.82 45.45
C PRO A 593 -14.67 -12.87 44.21
N ILE A 594 -14.06 -12.96 43.03
CA ILE A 594 -14.81 -13.17 41.80
C ILE A 594 -15.34 -14.59 41.75
N ASP A 595 -16.65 -14.68 41.58
CA ASP A 595 -17.27 -15.87 41.00
C ASP A 595 -16.91 -15.92 39.51
N TRP A 596 -15.89 -16.74 39.20
CA TRP A 596 -15.36 -16.90 37.86
C TRP A 596 -16.41 -17.40 36.87
N GLU A 597 -17.40 -18.15 37.33
CA GLU A 597 -18.49 -18.61 36.47
C GLU A 597 -19.39 -17.44 36.07
N ILE A 598 -19.69 -16.52 36.99
CA ILE A 598 -20.43 -15.29 36.69
C ILE A 598 -19.64 -14.40 35.72
N TYR A 599 -18.32 -14.24 35.93
CA TYR A 599 -17.48 -13.44 35.05
C TYR A 599 -17.45 -14.02 33.62
N ILE A 600 -17.16 -15.32 33.48
CA ILE A 600 -17.12 -16.02 32.19
C ILE A 600 -18.47 -15.88 31.48
N ALA A 601 -19.57 -16.21 32.16
CA ALA A 601 -20.91 -16.10 31.58
C ALA A 601 -21.24 -14.67 31.13
N SER A 602 -20.81 -13.66 31.90
CA SER A 602 -21.03 -12.26 31.59
C SER A 602 -20.21 -11.78 30.39
N VAL A 603 -18.95 -12.21 30.26
CA VAL A 603 -18.09 -11.93 29.10
C VAL A 603 -18.67 -12.57 27.84
N GLN A 604 -19.02 -13.86 27.90
CA GLN A 604 -19.60 -14.56 26.75
C GLN A 604 -20.92 -13.91 26.31
N HIS A 605 -21.78 -13.53 27.26
CA HIS A 605 -23.02 -12.83 26.98
C HIS A 605 -22.78 -11.48 26.30
N ILE A 606 -21.90 -10.63 26.84
CA ILE A 606 -21.67 -9.31 26.26
C ILE A 606 -21.00 -9.39 24.89
N ILE A 607 -20.06 -10.32 24.69
CA ILE A 607 -19.41 -10.54 23.39
C ILE A 607 -20.44 -10.94 22.34
N SER A 608 -21.34 -11.87 22.67
CA SER A 608 -22.41 -12.25 21.75
C SER A 608 -23.31 -11.06 21.36
N ARG A 609 -23.61 -10.15 22.30
CA ARG A 609 -24.44 -8.95 22.06
C ARG A 609 -23.72 -7.87 21.27
N LEU A 610 -22.46 -7.58 21.62
CA LEU A 610 -21.62 -6.61 20.90
C LEU A 610 -21.44 -7.01 19.43
N PHE A 611 -21.40 -8.31 19.14
CA PHE A 611 -21.22 -8.85 17.79
C PHE A 611 -22.53 -9.18 17.05
N LYS A 612 -23.68 -9.22 17.72
CA LYS A 612 -25.00 -9.51 17.12
C LYS A 612 -25.36 -8.54 15.97
N TYR A 613 -24.86 -7.30 16.02
CA TYR A 613 -25.23 -6.22 15.10
C TYR A 613 -24.32 -6.03 13.89
N GLY A 614 -23.49 -7.04 13.57
CA GLY A 614 -22.85 -7.15 12.25
C GLY A 614 -21.91 -6.00 11.90
N GLY A 615 -20.63 -6.17 12.23
CA GLY A 615 -19.54 -5.41 11.62
C GLY A 615 -18.52 -4.92 12.63
N PHE A 616 -17.27 -5.29 12.41
CA PHE A 616 -16.15 -4.52 12.93
C PHE A 616 -16.04 -3.22 12.14
N ASP A 617 -15.65 -2.13 12.79
CA ASP A 617 -15.35 -0.89 12.08
C ASP A 617 -14.04 -1.00 11.29
N THR A 618 -13.18 -1.98 11.63
CA THR A 618 -11.89 -2.26 10.98
C THR A 618 -11.54 -3.75 11.02
N THR A 619 -10.77 -4.23 10.05
CA THR A 619 -10.17 -5.59 10.06
C THR A 619 -9.32 -5.85 11.30
N ALA A 620 -8.59 -4.85 11.78
CA ALA A 620 -7.70 -4.96 12.93
C ALA A 620 -8.44 -5.36 14.23
N GLN A 621 -9.68 -4.90 14.42
CA GLN A 621 -10.48 -5.29 15.59
C GLN A 621 -10.97 -6.73 15.48
N TYR A 622 -11.32 -7.20 14.28
CA TYR A 622 -11.70 -8.60 14.08
C TYR A 622 -10.54 -9.53 14.36
N ASP A 623 -9.35 -9.21 13.86
CA ASP A 623 -8.18 -10.08 13.97
C ASP A 623 -7.81 -10.35 15.44
N ILE A 624 -8.12 -9.43 16.36
CA ILE A 624 -7.94 -9.61 17.82
C ILE A 624 -8.88 -10.69 18.38
N TYR A 625 -10.12 -10.75 17.90
CA TYR A 625 -11.15 -11.63 18.44
C TYR A 625 -11.50 -12.80 17.53
N ALA A 626 -10.84 -12.95 16.37
CA ALA A 626 -11.23 -13.91 15.35
C ALA A 626 -11.38 -15.34 15.90
N GLU A 627 -10.56 -15.70 16.89
CA GLU A 627 -10.54 -17.01 17.55
C GLU A 627 -11.41 -17.11 18.81
N HIS A 628 -12.06 -16.01 19.20
CA HIS A 628 -12.89 -15.96 20.39
C HIS A 628 -14.17 -16.79 20.18
N GLU A 629 -14.35 -17.80 21.02
CA GLU A 629 -15.40 -18.84 20.91
C GLU A 629 -16.83 -18.30 20.88
N SER A 630 -17.08 -17.17 21.56
CA SER A 630 -18.40 -16.54 21.63
C SER A 630 -18.73 -15.64 20.44
N ILE A 631 -17.87 -15.54 19.41
CA ILE A 631 -18.21 -14.79 18.20
C ILE A 631 -19.31 -15.53 17.42
N PRO A 632 -20.42 -14.86 17.09
CA PRO A 632 -21.43 -15.42 16.20
C PRO A 632 -20.87 -15.71 14.80
N ILE A 633 -21.24 -16.84 14.18
CA ILE A 633 -20.83 -17.17 12.80
C ILE A 633 -21.15 -16.04 11.82
N ALA A 634 -22.29 -15.35 11.98
CA ALA A 634 -22.68 -14.22 11.15
C ALA A 634 -21.61 -13.10 11.10
N VAL A 635 -20.84 -12.93 12.16
CA VAL A 635 -19.77 -11.92 12.24
C VAL A 635 -18.55 -12.35 11.44
N HIS A 636 -18.16 -13.62 11.49
CA HIS A 636 -17.13 -14.17 10.62
C HIS A 636 -17.51 -14.04 9.15
N LEU A 637 -18.79 -14.27 8.82
CA LEU A 637 -19.32 -14.07 7.46
C LEU A 637 -19.32 -12.60 7.04
N SER A 638 -19.65 -11.68 7.95
CA SER A 638 -19.64 -10.23 7.70
C SER A 638 -18.22 -9.70 7.49
N ASP A 639 -17.22 -10.12 8.29
CA ASP A 639 -15.81 -9.79 8.06
C ASP A 639 -15.32 -10.37 6.72
N LEU A 640 -15.68 -11.61 6.41
CA LEU A 640 -15.37 -12.22 5.13
C LEU A 640 -15.96 -11.41 3.96
N GLN A 641 -17.24 -11.01 4.06
CA GLN A 641 -17.91 -10.17 3.08
C GLN A 641 -17.24 -8.79 2.97
N MET A 642 -16.85 -8.19 4.09
CA MET A 642 -16.13 -6.92 4.12
C MET A 642 -14.76 -7.07 3.46
N LYS A 643 -13.97 -8.10 3.80
CA LYS A 643 -12.68 -8.40 3.17
C LYS A 643 -12.83 -8.68 1.68
N PHE A 644 -13.85 -9.42 1.24
CA PHE A 644 -14.16 -9.58 -0.19
C PHE A 644 -14.58 -8.26 -0.85
N THR A 645 -15.41 -7.45 -0.18
CA THR A 645 -15.83 -6.15 -0.68
C THR A 645 -14.66 -5.18 -0.72
N MET A 646 -13.76 -5.20 0.26
CA MET A 646 -12.52 -4.43 0.29
C MET A 646 -11.55 -4.95 -0.77
N LEU A 647 -11.43 -6.25 -1.01
CA LEU A 647 -10.66 -6.76 -2.15
C LEU A 647 -11.25 -6.29 -3.48
N HIS A 648 -12.58 -6.20 -3.58
CA HIS A 648 -13.28 -5.79 -4.80
C HIS A 648 -13.32 -4.26 -5.00
N VAL A 649 -13.39 -3.47 -3.92
CA VAL A 649 -13.50 -2.00 -3.91
C VAL A 649 -12.14 -1.33 -3.71
N LEU A 650 -11.28 -1.87 -2.84
CA LEU A 650 -9.92 -1.42 -2.51
C LEU A 650 -8.82 -2.22 -3.23
N GLY A 651 -9.15 -2.96 -4.30
CA GLY A 651 -8.19 -3.28 -5.36
C GLY A 651 -7.46 -2.05 -5.95
N LYS A 652 -7.84 -0.84 -5.51
CA LYS A 652 -7.16 0.44 -5.73
C LYS A 652 -6.26 0.97 -4.61
N MET A 653 -6.30 0.46 -3.37
CA MET A 653 -5.49 1.03 -2.27
C MET A 653 -4.89 -0.04 -1.34
N SER A 654 -3.68 -0.48 -1.71
CA SER A 654 -2.57 -0.97 -0.87
C SER A 654 -2.72 -2.24 0.00
N GLY A 655 -1.79 -3.18 -0.24
CA GLY A 655 -1.16 -4.02 0.79
C GLY A 655 -1.49 -5.51 0.74
N ASN A 656 -0.46 -6.35 0.54
CA ASN A 656 -0.43 -7.81 0.67
C ASN A 656 -1.50 -8.41 1.61
N LEU A 657 -2.66 -8.79 1.07
CA LEU A 657 -3.62 -9.65 1.75
C LEU A 657 -3.29 -11.09 1.40
N ASN A 658 -2.61 -11.78 2.32
CA ASN A 658 -2.46 -13.22 2.24
C ASN A 658 -3.86 -13.86 2.33
N LEU A 659 -4.36 -14.39 1.22
CA LEU A 659 -5.69 -15.02 1.15
C LEU A 659 -5.69 -16.42 1.78
N LEU A 660 -4.52 -17.02 2.04
CA LEU A 660 -4.42 -18.36 2.60
C LEU A 660 -5.02 -18.47 4.02
N PRO A 661 -4.75 -17.54 4.97
CA PRO A 661 -5.48 -17.47 6.23
C PRO A 661 -7.00 -17.37 6.04
N LEU A 662 -7.47 -16.63 5.04
CA LEU A 662 -8.90 -16.47 4.74
C LEU A 662 -9.53 -17.81 4.31
N PHE A 663 -8.87 -18.54 3.41
CA PHE A 663 -9.33 -19.86 2.95
C PHE A 663 -9.27 -20.93 4.05
N GLN A 664 -8.21 -20.93 4.87
CA GLN A 664 -8.11 -21.80 6.03
C GLN A 664 -9.25 -21.50 7.02
N ARG A 665 -9.57 -20.21 7.24
CA ARG A 665 -10.68 -19.79 8.09
C ARG A 665 -12.04 -20.20 7.53
N ILE A 666 -12.28 -20.07 6.22
CA ILE A 666 -13.50 -20.56 5.57
C ILE A 666 -13.68 -22.06 5.82
N LYS A 667 -12.61 -22.86 5.70
CA LYS A 667 -12.67 -24.30 6.01
C LYS A 667 -13.07 -24.56 7.47
N THR A 668 -12.50 -23.82 8.42
CA THR A 668 -12.87 -23.91 9.84
C THR A 668 -14.34 -23.52 10.05
N LEU A 669 -14.81 -22.43 9.43
CA LEU A 669 -16.20 -21.98 9.55
C LEU A 669 -17.20 -22.98 8.98
N ILE A 670 -16.89 -23.61 7.84
CA ILE A 670 -17.72 -24.68 7.27
C ILE A 670 -17.80 -25.86 8.25
N SER A 671 -16.68 -26.27 8.84
CA SER A 671 -16.66 -27.31 9.87
C SER A 671 -17.48 -26.94 11.12
N MET A 672 -17.50 -25.66 11.52
CA MET A 672 -18.33 -25.18 12.64
C MET A 672 -19.82 -25.15 12.29
N ILE A 673 -20.18 -24.73 11.07
CA ILE A 673 -21.57 -24.73 10.57
C ILE A 673 -22.12 -26.15 10.51
N ASP A 674 -21.30 -27.13 10.12
CA ASP A 674 -21.70 -28.54 10.07
C ASP A 674 -21.98 -29.15 11.44
N GLN A 675 -21.48 -28.53 12.52
CA GLN A 675 -21.74 -28.93 13.90
C GLN A 675 -22.98 -28.25 14.52
N GLN A 676 -23.65 -27.33 13.80
CA GLN A 676 -24.84 -26.63 14.30
C GLN A 676 -26.13 -27.46 14.18
N PRO A 677 -27.15 -27.21 15.04
CA PRO A 677 -28.51 -27.74 14.85
C PRO A 677 -29.07 -27.40 13.46
N GLU A 678 -29.85 -28.30 12.87
CA GLU A 678 -30.21 -28.24 11.44
C GLU A 678 -30.88 -26.94 10.99
N THR A 679 -31.74 -26.34 11.83
CA THR A 679 -32.37 -25.04 11.57
C THR A 679 -31.37 -23.88 11.54
N GLN A 680 -30.35 -23.89 12.40
CA GLN A 680 -29.28 -22.90 12.39
C GLN A 680 -28.28 -23.15 11.26
N ARG A 681 -27.96 -24.42 10.99
CA ARG A 681 -27.11 -24.85 9.88
C ARG A 681 -27.68 -24.39 8.54
N GLN A 682 -28.98 -24.55 8.30
CA GLN A 682 -29.63 -24.10 7.06
C GLN A 682 -29.62 -22.58 6.90
N ALA A 683 -29.82 -21.81 7.97
CA ALA A 683 -29.74 -20.35 7.94
C ALA A 683 -28.30 -19.87 7.68
N SER A 684 -27.31 -20.45 8.37
CA SER A 684 -25.89 -20.18 8.19
C SER A 684 -25.40 -20.56 6.79
N LEU A 685 -25.81 -21.72 6.26
CA LEU A 685 -25.48 -22.17 4.91
C LEU A 685 -26.16 -21.31 3.84
N SER A 686 -27.40 -20.85 4.06
CA SER A 686 -28.08 -19.97 3.11
C SER A 686 -27.41 -18.59 3.04
N SER A 687 -26.98 -18.05 4.19
CA SER A 687 -26.18 -16.83 4.26
C SER A 687 -24.78 -17.01 3.66
N LEU A 688 -24.11 -18.13 3.91
CA LEU A 688 -22.83 -18.46 3.29
C LEU A 688 -22.97 -18.58 1.76
N LYS A 689 -24.02 -19.28 1.28
CA LYS A 689 -24.31 -19.45 -0.15
C LYS A 689 -24.64 -18.12 -0.82
N SER A 690 -25.55 -17.32 -0.27
CA SER A 690 -25.89 -16.00 -0.85
C SER A 690 -24.68 -15.07 -0.95
N ASN A 691 -23.71 -15.19 -0.03
CA ASN A 691 -22.53 -14.33 0.02
C ASN A 691 -21.32 -14.85 -0.78
N ILE A 692 -21.10 -16.18 -0.84
CA ILE A 692 -19.98 -16.81 -1.56
C ILE A 692 -20.36 -17.14 -3.01
N VAL A 693 -21.52 -17.77 -3.24
CA VAL A 693 -21.97 -18.20 -4.58
C VAL A 693 -22.23 -16.98 -5.45
N HIS A 694 -22.87 -15.94 -4.92
CA HIS A 694 -23.23 -14.78 -5.74
C HIS A 694 -22.03 -13.87 -6.10
N ARG A 695 -20.84 -14.09 -5.52
CA ARG A 695 -19.65 -13.25 -5.79
C ARG A 695 -18.42 -14.02 -6.29
N ILE A 696 -18.33 -15.32 -6.04
CA ILE A 696 -17.33 -16.19 -6.68
C ILE A 696 -17.83 -16.69 -8.05
N LEU A 697 -19.15 -16.82 -8.28
CA LEU A 697 -19.71 -17.28 -9.57
C LEU A 697 -20.09 -16.17 -10.57
N ILE A 698 -19.92 -14.89 -10.24
CA ILE A 698 -19.93 -13.82 -11.28
C ILE A 698 -18.56 -13.77 -12.01
N GLY A 699 -17.79 -14.87 -11.96
CA GLY A 699 -16.74 -15.19 -12.93
C GLY A 699 -17.22 -16.13 -14.05
N ASP A 700 -18.45 -16.66 -14.00
CA ASP A 700 -18.98 -17.60 -15.01
C ASP A 700 -20.09 -17.01 -15.90
N THR A 701 -20.42 -15.73 -15.77
CA THR A 701 -21.32 -15.06 -16.73
C THR A 701 -21.00 -13.56 -16.83
N LEU A 702 -20.06 -13.21 -17.71
CA LEU A 702 -20.13 -12.08 -18.65
C LEU A 702 -19.03 -12.17 -19.69
#